data_AF-A0A6J6GS10-F1
#
_entry.id   AF-A0A6J6GS10-F1
#
_cell.length_a   1.000
_cell.length_b   1.000
_cell.length_c   1.000
_cell.angle_alpha   90.00
_cell.angle_beta   90.00
_cell.angle_gamma   90.00
#
_symmetry.space_group_name_H-M   'P 1'
#
loop_
_entity.id
_entity.type
_entity.pdbx_description
1 polymer ?
#
loop_
_entity_poly.entity_id
_entity_poly.type
_entity_poly.pdbx_seq_one_letter_code
_entity_poly.pdbx_strand_id
1 'polypeptide(L)'
;MFKKPALVVLFSVLVATATFSSALAAPATDIKWRETSLPPSSVISVNELANSNSNGKKTWAVKGDCSINKAKTQVTTKPSGTCIVTLKIAKQGSFKAIAATKALSISGSGATNTSATGGTTVTTVATVATTSNSPIYYTPAPMSVILKRSLPGKTLSALSAVSNRTKFMIGDNSSGALAANYLTIDSASSYAAPAAQLTAQTFESYLKGIFNAAPDTTDTSQFRIDSVLHNIYSLDFEPASANKLVFKINWGFTTASTGFISFSYDNANKVLQAKKRYSLSTSTYTHSLDSSFSAANYYVKLSNGSFSLVPSIGDATQLHLFSSPINYDMPTDFNPDGVAFVSNERVSIAGVKNESTSSYESSNGVLRDITATYKPQISVVGSSSATKSAADAKIAEIKTLVEAQGGKLRYDTALYKNYRDGALGVTLQSSSIANGTLGQQTTPFVYFTNEKDSSGMYHPFMVMASYSITDKPSNLNDIRRPPGDGTSGGGYASSKVTRDAVLQLAMNRIPLRDYGLVSSLTENTFVKSLLSDGKSSAAPNTFNYASTSTNGIAFDGVEIYPAMNNTVNQSQPAAEICSIGVHVGQGMGLHYHADGFSALNNGLSLYNSDDYTGKTHPPLLGFGLDGVALFGKYLAANSSMIGYSVALDEYGGHDHDGIGYHYHAHTEAAVSPLGKAYTLHLLLRGAWRGKINSIPSFWSNDKKSTYLGF
;
A
#
# COMPACT_ATOMS: atom_id res chain seq x y z
N MET A 1 92.20 -7.44 -15.59
CA MET A 1 91.15 -7.83 -14.61
C MET A 1 89.89 -8.19 -15.39
N PHE A 2 89.34 -9.36 -15.11
CA PHE A 2 88.81 -10.31 -16.10
C PHE A 2 87.42 -10.00 -16.70
N LYS A 3 87.32 -10.14 -18.03
CA LYS A 3 86.11 -10.36 -18.83
C LYS A 3 86.19 -11.79 -19.42
N LYS A 4 85.06 -12.54 -19.37
CA LYS A 4 84.61 -13.81 -20.06
C LYS A 4 85.67 -14.73 -20.75
N PRO A 5 85.56 -16.10 -20.67
CA PRO A 5 84.57 -16.86 -21.49
C PRO A 5 84.08 -18.27 -21.00
N ALA A 6 83.10 -18.83 -21.75
CA ALA A 6 82.71 -20.24 -22.00
C ALA A 6 82.23 -21.12 -20.80
N LEU A 7 81.40 -22.17 -20.90
CA LEU A 7 81.04 -23.11 -21.96
C LEU A 7 79.73 -23.86 -21.59
N VAL A 8 79.01 -24.34 -22.61
CA VAL A 8 77.75 -25.11 -22.63
C VAL A 8 77.84 -26.50 -22.00
N VAL A 9 76.79 -26.99 -21.31
CA VAL A 9 76.30 -28.39 -21.39
C VAL A 9 74.78 -28.45 -21.08
N LEU A 10 73.99 -28.97 -22.03
CA LEU A 10 72.62 -29.44 -21.84
C LEU A 10 72.62 -30.77 -21.06
N PHE A 11 71.79 -30.90 -20.03
CA PHE A 11 71.27 -32.20 -19.57
C PHE A 11 69.78 -32.09 -19.29
N SER A 12 69.01 -32.83 -20.09
CA SER A 12 67.58 -33.08 -19.96
C SER A 12 67.29 -33.87 -18.67
N VAL A 13 66.50 -33.28 -17.76
CA VAL A 13 65.99 -33.96 -16.56
C VAL A 13 64.53 -34.35 -16.77
N LEU A 14 64.33 -35.66 -16.73
CA LEU A 14 63.09 -36.40 -16.69
C LEU A 14 62.30 -36.03 -15.41
N VAL A 15 61.14 -35.39 -15.56
CA VAL A 15 60.23 -35.13 -14.43
C VAL A 15 59.40 -36.39 -14.18
N ALA A 16 59.82 -37.17 -13.17
CA ALA A 16 58.98 -38.22 -12.60
C ALA A 16 57.87 -37.56 -11.77
N THR A 17 56.63 -37.62 -12.28
CA THR A 17 55.43 -37.19 -11.59
C THR A 17 55.10 -38.18 -10.48
N ALA A 18 55.30 -37.77 -9.23
CA ALA A 18 54.73 -38.46 -8.08
C ALA A 18 53.20 -38.28 -8.14
N THR A 19 52.47 -39.36 -8.45
CA THR A 19 51.01 -39.40 -8.30
C THR A 19 50.67 -39.43 -6.82
N PHE A 20 50.43 -38.26 -6.24
CA PHE A 20 49.66 -38.16 -5.01
C PHE A 20 48.19 -38.44 -5.34
N SER A 21 47.71 -39.64 -5.02
CA SER A 21 46.28 -39.90 -4.94
C SER A 21 45.72 -39.11 -3.77
N SER A 22 45.36 -37.85 -4.02
CA SER A 22 44.43 -37.13 -3.15
C SER A 22 43.08 -37.82 -3.29
N ALA A 23 42.69 -38.59 -2.28
CA ALA A 23 41.33 -39.09 -2.18
C ALA A 23 40.39 -37.87 -2.09
N LEU A 24 39.79 -37.47 -3.21
CA LEU A 24 38.75 -36.46 -3.25
C LEU A 24 37.68 -36.83 -2.22
N ALA A 25 37.42 -35.93 -1.29
CA ALA A 25 36.38 -36.13 -0.28
C ALA A 25 35.05 -36.39 -1.00
N ALA A 26 34.46 -37.54 -0.72
CA ALA A 26 33.10 -37.91 -1.07
C ALA A 26 32.13 -36.70 -0.95
N PRO A 27 31.39 -36.30 -2.01
CA PRO A 27 30.42 -35.21 -1.93
C PRO A 27 29.40 -35.46 -0.82
N ALA A 28 29.00 -34.39 -0.13
CA ALA A 28 28.05 -34.48 0.97
C ALA A 28 26.66 -34.93 0.46
N THR A 29 26.05 -35.88 1.17
CA THR A 29 24.64 -36.24 0.95
C THR A 29 23.77 -35.14 1.52
N ASP A 30 23.08 -34.40 0.66
CA ASP A 30 22.20 -33.30 1.03
C ASP A 30 20.73 -33.75 0.99
N ILE A 31 19.92 -33.25 1.93
CA ILE A 31 18.49 -33.55 2.05
C ILE A 31 17.72 -32.23 2.12
N LYS A 32 16.92 -31.94 1.08
CA LYS A 32 16.02 -30.78 1.07
C LYS A 32 14.65 -31.21 1.54
N TRP A 33 14.26 -30.73 2.71
CA TRP A 33 12.97 -31.03 3.32
C TRP A 33 11.88 -30.07 2.86
N ARG A 34 10.63 -30.52 2.88
CA ARG A 34 9.45 -29.67 2.79
C ARG A 34 9.50 -28.57 3.86
N GLU A 35 9.13 -27.36 3.46
CA GLU A 35 9.13 -26.18 4.33
C GLU A 35 7.73 -25.78 4.81
N THR A 36 6.69 -26.18 4.08
CA THR A 36 5.30 -25.93 4.44
C THR A 36 4.77 -26.96 5.43
N SER A 37 3.77 -26.56 6.23
CA SER A 37 3.03 -27.50 7.09
C SER A 37 2.39 -28.61 6.26
N LEU A 38 2.19 -29.76 6.89
CA LEU A 38 1.45 -30.85 6.30
C LEU A 38 -0.05 -30.54 6.40
N PRO A 39 -0.83 -30.78 5.33
CA PRO A 39 -2.28 -30.66 5.41
C PRO A 39 -2.87 -31.62 6.45
N PRO A 40 -3.96 -31.25 7.11
CA PRO A 40 -4.61 -32.05 8.14
C PRO A 40 -5.35 -33.23 7.51
N SER A 41 -5.40 -34.35 8.22
CA SER A 41 -6.18 -35.54 7.83
C SER A 41 -5.91 -36.02 6.39
N SER A 42 -4.66 -35.96 5.94
CA SER A 42 -4.27 -36.14 4.55
C SER A 42 -3.22 -37.25 4.38
N VAL A 43 -3.18 -37.87 3.20
CA VAL A 43 -2.17 -38.86 2.80
C VAL A 43 -1.16 -38.19 1.87
N ILE A 44 0.12 -38.22 2.22
CA ILE A 44 1.19 -37.45 1.57
C ILE A 44 2.29 -38.41 1.13
N SER A 45 2.77 -38.29 -0.11
CA SER A 45 3.90 -39.08 -0.60
C SER A 45 5.19 -38.69 0.11
N VAL A 46 6.05 -39.66 0.46
CA VAL A 46 7.35 -39.36 1.09
C VAL A 46 8.27 -38.51 0.20
N ASN A 47 8.08 -38.56 -1.12
CA ASN A 47 8.83 -37.72 -2.08
C ASN A 47 8.44 -36.24 -2.00
N GLU A 48 7.27 -35.93 -1.44
CA GLU A 48 6.83 -34.55 -1.14
C GLU A 48 7.37 -34.07 0.22
N LEU A 49 7.93 -34.96 1.04
CA LEU A 49 8.45 -34.62 2.37
C LEU A 49 9.93 -34.23 2.33
N ALA A 50 10.74 -34.90 1.49
CA ALA A 50 12.10 -34.49 1.20
C ALA A 50 12.64 -35.08 -0.11
N ASN A 51 13.59 -34.39 -0.71
CA ASN A 51 14.43 -34.90 -1.80
C ASN A 51 15.91 -34.92 -1.40
N SER A 52 16.73 -35.68 -2.13
CA SER A 52 18.18 -35.77 -1.87
C SER A 52 18.96 -35.94 -3.16
N ASN A 53 20.19 -35.40 -3.18
CA ASN A 53 21.15 -35.58 -4.26
C ASN A 53 21.74 -37.01 -4.34
N SER A 54 21.49 -37.87 -3.34
CA SER A 54 21.94 -39.27 -3.33
C SER A 54 20.85 -40.23 -3.77
N ASN A 55 21.24 -41.17 -4.64
CA ASN A 55 20.42 -42.29 -5.08
C ASN A 55 20.41 -43.46 -4.09
N GLY A 56 21.12 -43.32 -2.95
CA GLY A 56 21.16 -44.27 -1.83
C GLY A 56 19.78 -44.78 -1.43
N LYS A 57 19.70 -46.06 -1.04
CA LYS A 57 18.45 -46.66 -0.53
C LYS A 57 17.90 -45.82 0.63
N LYS A 58 16.68 -45.31 0.44
CA LYS A 58 15.97 -44.43 1.38
C LYS A 58 15.07 -45.25 2.30
N THR A 59 15.15 -45.00 3.60
CA THR A 59 14.27 -45.62 4.60
C THR A 59 13.63 -44.52 5.44
N TRP A 60 12.30 -44.54 5.50
CA TRP A 60 11.49 -43.56 6.21
C TRP A 60 10.93 -44.12 7.52
N ALA A 61 10.85 -43.27 8.53
CA ALA A 61 10.14 -43.52 9.77
C ALA A 61 9.45 -42.22 10.22
N VAL A 62 8.33 -42.34 10.93
CA VAL A 62 7.61 -41.18 11.49
C VAL A 62 7.24 -41.41 12.95
N LYS A 63 7.10 -40.32 13.70
CA LYS A 63 6.60 -40.29 15.09
C LYS A 63 5.74 -39.04 15.31
N GLY A 64 4.80 -39.09 16.25
CA GLY A 64 3.94 -37.96 16.60
C GLY A 64 2.54 -38.10 16.00
N ASP A 65 1.99 -37.01 15.48
CA ASP A 65 0.61 -36.93 15.00
C ASP A 65 0.44 -37.38 13.55
N CYS A 66 1.18 -38.41 13.15
CA CYS A 66 1.14 -39.01 11.83
C CYS A 66 1.55 -40.50 11.87
N SER A 67 1.21 -41.25 10.83
CA SER A 67 1.61 -42.64 10.64
C SER A 67 2.17 -42.86 9.24
N ILE A 68 3.00 -43.89 9.06
CA ILE A 68 3.56 -44.27 7.74
C ILE A 68 3.02 -45.63 7.34
N ASN A 69 2.69 -45.81 6.06
CA ASN A 69 2.18 -47.08 5.56
C ASN A 69 3.25 -48.19 5.61
N LYS A 70 2.82 -49.47 5.53
CA LYS A 70 3.74 -50.63 5.57
C LYS A 70 4.81 -50.59 4.47
N ALA A 71 4.46 -50.04 3.30
CA ALA A 71 5.36 -49.88 2.16
C ALA A 71 6.39 -48.74 2.33
N LYS A 72 6.24 -47.89 3.36
CA LYS A 72 7.08 -46.71 3.64
C LYS A 72 7.15 -45.69 2.50
N THR A 73 6.05 -45.54 1.76
CA THR A 73 5.91 -44.64 0.61
C THR A 73 4.98 -43.46 0.88
N GLN A 74 4.13 -43.53 1.91
CA GLN A 74 3.14 -42.50 2.22
C GLN A 74 3.00 -42.29 3.72
N VAL A 75 2.80 -41.03 4.11
CA VAL A 75 2.54 -40.58 5.48
C VAL A 75 1.12 -40.05 5.58
N THR A 76 0.37 -40.52 6.56
CA THR A 76 -0.99 -40.05 6.88
C THR A 76 -0.92 -39.13 8.09
N THR A 77 -1.45 -37.92 7.98
CA THR A 77 -1.51 -36.93 9.07
C THR A 77 -2.80 -37.03 9.86
N LYS A 78 -2.75 -36.69 11.15
CA LYS A 78 -3.95 -36.45 11.98
C LYS A 78 -4.58 -35.08 11.67
N PRO A 79 -5.71 -34.71 12.29
CA PRO A 79 -6.34 -33.39 12.09
C PRO A 79 -5.48 -32.19 12.51
N SER A 80 -4.57 -32.35 13.47
CA SER A 80 -3.64 -31.31 13.92
C SER A 80 -2.47 -31.95 14.68
N GLY A 81 -1.39 -31.19 14.90
CA GLY A 81 -0.27 -31.60 15.75
C GLY A 81 1.06 -31.53 15.03
N THR A 82 2.02 -32.36 15.42
CA THR A 82 3.37 -32.35 14.82
C THR A 82 3.75 -33.75 14.34
N CYS A 83 4.17 -33.84 13.07
CA CYS A 83 4.73 -35.05 12.47
C CYS A 83 6.25 -34.97 12.42
N ILE A 84 6.94 -35.84 13.15
CA ILE A 84 8.40 -35.95 13.11
C ILE A 84 8.77 -37.02 12.10
N VAL A 85 9.46 -36.62 11.02
CA VAL A 85 9.86 -37.50 9.92
C VAL A 85 11.36 -37.75 9.97
N THR A 86 11.78 -39.01 9.95
CA THR A 86 13.18 -39.43 9.88
C THR A 86 13.46 -40.10 8.54
N LEU A 87 14.45 -39.58 7.80
CA LEU A 87 14.96 -40.13 6.55
C LEU A 87 16.37 -40.67 6.78
N LYS A 88 16.58 -41.97 6.52
CA LYS A 88 17.90 -42.60 6.44
C LYS A 88 18.23 -42.90 4.99
N ILE A 89 19.41 -42.48 4.53
CA ILE A 89 19.93 -42.75 3.18
C ILE A 89 21.18 -43.58 3.33
N ALA A 90 21.20 -44.78 2.74
CA ALA A 90 22.37 -45.65 2.73
C ALA A 90 23.50 -45.06 1.87
N LYS A 91 24.75 -45.45 2.18
CA LYS A 91 25.91 -45.10 1.36
C LYS A 91 25.71 -45.65 -0.06
N GLN A 92 25.96 -44.82 -1.08
CA GLN A 92 25.93 -45.25 -2.48
C GLN A 92 26.91 -44.43 -3.32
N GLY A 93 27.79 -45.12 -4.05
CA GLY A 93 28.89 -44.50 -4.78
C GLY A 93 29.74 -43.64 -3.85
N SER A 94 30.02 -42.40 -4.26
CA SER A 94 30.79 -41.43 -3.49
C SER A 94 29.97 -40.68 -2.43
N PHE A 95 28.68 -40.97 -2.22
CA PHE A 95 27.84 -40.31 -1.21
C PHE A 95 27.84 -41.09 0.11
N LYS A 96 28.11 -40.41 1.23
CA LYS A 96 28.12 -41.01 2.58
C LYS A 96 26.69 -41.33 3.07
N ALA A 97 26.55 -42.35 3.92
CA ALA A 97 25.28 -42.61 4.58
C ALA A 97 24.92 -41.46 5.53
N ILE A 98 23.64 -41.07 5.58
CA ILE A 98 23.13 -40.01 6.47
C ILE A 98 21.77 -40.40 7.05
N ALA A 99 21.52 -39.93 8.27
CA ALA A 99 20.20 -39.97 8.89
C ALA A 99 19.83 -38.56 9.35
N ALA A 100 18.70 -38.04 8.90
CA ALA A 100 18.21 -36.73 9.25
C ALA A 100 16.74 -36.79 9.67
N THR A 101 16.34 -35.88 10.56
CA THR A 101 14.99 -35.80 11.11
C THR A 101 14.48 -34.37 11.02
N LYS A 102 13.21 -34.19 10.62
CA LYS A 102 12.53 -32.87 10.64
C LYS A 102 11.14 -32.99 11.26
N ALA A 103 10.80 -32.01 12.11
CA ALA A 103 9.45 -31.82 12.62
C ALA A 103 8.65 -30.94 11.64
N LEU A 104 7.49 -31.42 11.21
CA LEU A 104 6.56 -30.72 10.33
C LEU A 104 5.25 -30.53 11.08
N SER A 105 4.80 -29.28 11.22
CA SER A 105 3.49 -28.98 11.78
C SER A 105 2.40 -29.51 10.86
N ILE A 106 1.32 -30.02 11.45
CA ILE A 106 0.09 -30.40 10.74
C ILE A 106 -0.92 -29.30 11.02
N SER A 107 -1.20 -28.50 10.01
CA SER A 107 -2.21 -27.45 10.07
C SER A 107 -2.89 -27.31 8.72
N GLY A 108 -4.22 -27.26 8.75
CA GLY A 108 -4.98 -26.69 7.64
C GLY A 108 -4.58 -25.24 7.49
N SER A 109 -4.84 -24.63 6.33
CA SER A 109 -4.69 -23.19 6.15
C SER A 109 -5.28 -22.47 7.37
N GLY A 110 -4.38 -21.92 8.21
CA GLY A 110 -4.70 -21.33 9.52
C GLY A 110 -4.60 -22.27 10.74
N ALA A 111 -3.39 -22.44 11.30
CA ALA A 111 -3.16 -22.52 12.76
C ALA A 111 -1.65 -22.64 13.06
N THR A 112 -1.11 -21.62 13.72
CA THR A 112 0.25 -21.53 14.28
C THR A 112 0.30 -22.12 15.70
N ASN A 113 1.39 -22.81 16.05
CA ASN A 113 1.84 -22.91 17.44
C ASN A 113 3.37 -22.94 17.54
N THR A 114 3.86 -22.18 18.51
CA THR A 114 5.22 -21.77 18.85
C THR A 114 6.06 -22.85 19.55
N SER A 115 7.37 -22.89 19.27
CA SER A 115 8.42 -23.00 20.31
C SER A 115 9.80 -22.65 19.75
N ALA A 116 10.56 -21.94 20.57
CA ALA A 116 11.80 -21.23 20.25
C ALA A 116 13.06 -22.10 20.27
N THR A 117 14.08 -21.75 19.49
CA THR A 117 15.48 -21.58 19.95
C THR A 117 16.39 -20.98 18.87
N GLY A 118 16.94 -19.80 19.18
CA GLY A 118 18.28 -19.26 18.86
C GLY A 118 18.90 -19.39 17.47
N GLY A 119 19.21 -18.24 16.85
CA GLY A 119 20.45 -18.06 16.08
C GLY A 119 20.35 -17.38 14.72
N THR A 120 20.56 -16.06 14.71
CA THR A 120 21.22 -15.28 13.64
C THR A 120 20.44 -14.94 12.35
N THR A 121 19.83 -13.74 12.40
CA THR A 121 19.63 -12.72 11.35
C THR A 121 19.66 -13.14 9.87
N VAL A 122 18.48 -13.28 9.29
CA VAL A 122 18.15 -12.78 7.94
C VAL A 122 16.74 -12.19 7.98
N THR A 123 16.64 -10.88 7.76
CA THR A 123 15.41 -10.10 7.69
C THR A 123 14.58 -10.58 6.50
N THR A 124 13.44 -11.25 6.76
CA THR A 124 12.42 -11.50 5.74
C THR A 124 11.07 -11.00 6.23
N VAL A 125 10.45 -10.24 5.34
CA VAL A 125 9.24 -9.44 5.48
C VAL A 125 8.08 -10.31 5.95
N ALA A 126 7.47 -9.90 7.06
CA ALA A 126 6.26 -10.51 7.60
C ALA A 126 5.07 -10.28 6.65
N THR A 127 4.55 -11.35 6.04
CA THR A 127 3.24 -11.33 5.37
C THR A 127 2.11 -11.47 6.39
N VAL A 128 1.45 -10.34 6.64
CA VAL A 128 0.05 -10.10 7.04
C VAL A 128 -0.57 -11.02 8.09
N ALA A 129 -0.70 -10.49 9.31
CA ALA A 129 -1.55 -11.02 10.36
C ALA A 129 -2.98 -10.45 10.26
N THR A 130 -3.96 -11.38 10.33
CA THR A 130 -5.22 -11.27 11.08
C THR A 130 -6.19 -10.13 10.76
N THR A 131 -7.19 -10.42 9.91
CA THR A 131 -8.50 -9.78 10.04
C THR A 131 -9.12 -10.17 11.39
N SER A 132 -9.64 -9.20 12.12
CA SER A 132 -10.52 -9.45 13.26
C SER A 132 -11.71 -10.32 12.84
N ASN A 133 -11.97 -11.40 13.58
CA ASN A 133 -13.20 -12.19 13.46
C ASN A 133 -14.41 -11.49 14.09
N SER A 134 -14.26 -10.26 14.61
CA SER A 134 -15.41 -9.49 15.07
C SER A 134 -16.33 -9.20 13.87
N PRO A 135 -17.63 -9.51 13.98
CA PRO A 135 -18.61 -9.15 12.96
C PRO A 135 -18.96 -7.66 12.99
N ILE A 136 -18.63 -6.95 14.08
CA ILE A 136 -18.97 -5.52 14.30
C ILE A 136 -17.74 -4.63 14.13
N TYR A 137 -16.62 -4.96 14.78
CA TYR A 137 -15.42 -4.10 14.80
C TYR A 137 -14.31 -4.69 13.94
N TYR A 138 -14.22 -4.23 12.70
CA TYR A 138 -13.21 -4.69 11.77
C TYR A 138 -12.83 -3.56 10.81
N THR A 139 -11.56 -3.49 10.43
CA THR A 139 -11.10 -2.54 9.41
C THR A 139 -11.31 -3.12 8.00
N PRO A 140 -11.34 -2.27 6.97
CA PRO A 140 -11.31 -2.72 5.58
C PRO A 140 -10.09 -3.57 5.25
N ALA A 141 -10.16 -4.33 4.15
CA ALA A 141 -9.01 -5.11 3.70
C ALA A 141 -7.90 -4.20 3.15
N PRO A 142 -6.62 -4.46 3.51
CA PRO A 142 -5.50 -3.75 2.92
C PRO A 142 -5.29 -4.17 1.46
N MET A 143 -4.57 -3.34 0.70
CA MET A 143 -4.28 -3.55 -0.71
C MET A 143 -3.57 -4.89 -0.97
N SER A 144 -2.76 -5.36 -0.01
CA SER A 144 -2.07 -6.66 -0.09
C SER A 144 -3.04 -7.85 -0.16
N VAL A 145 -4.25 -7.68 0.35
CA VAL A 145 -5.37 -8.62 0.23
C VAL A 145 -6.15 -8.34 -1.05
N ILE A 146 -6.47 -7.07 -1.34
CA ILE A 146 -7.24 -6.67 -2.53
C ILE A 146 -6.57 -7.15 -3.83
N LEU A 147 -5.25 -6.99 -3.96
CA LEU A 147 -4.49 -7.45 -5.12
C LEU A 147 -4.72 -8.93 -5.46
N LYS A 148 -4.95 -9.76 -4.45
CA LYS A 148 -5.16 -11.21 -4.60
C LYS A 148 -6.64 -11.59 -4.82
N ARG A 149 -7.57 -10.65 -4.64
CA ARG A 149 -9.01 -10.92 -4.82
C ARG A 149 -9.30 -11.22 -6.29
N SER A 150 -10.15 -12.22 -6.50
CA SER A 150 -10.63 -12.59 -7.83
C SER A 150 -11.60 -11.53 -8.35
N LEU A 151 -11.43 -11.18 -9.62
CA LEU A 151 -12.25 -10.23 -10.38
C LEU A 151 -12.68 -10.90 -11.71
N PRO A 152 -13.50 -11.96 -11.65
CA PRO A 152 -13.87 -12.75 -12.83
C PRO A 152 -14.85 -11.99 -13.72
N GLY A 153 -14.95 -12.42 -14.98
CA GLY A 153 -15.99 -11.95 -15.90
C GLY A 153 -15.69 -10.58 -16.54
N LYS A 154 -14.44 -10.11 -16.46
CA LYS A 154 -14.02 -8.92 -17.20
C LYS A 154 -13.78 -9.26 -18.66
N THR A 155 -14.29 -8.42 -19.54
CA THR A 155 -14.05 -8.47 -20.98
C THR A 155 -13.25 -7.24 -21.39
N LEU A 156 -12.27 -7.41 -22.28
CA LEU A 156 -11.49 -6.30 -22.82
C LEU A 156 -12.13 -5.79 -24.11
N SER A 157 -12.53 -4.52 -24.12
CA SER A 157 -13.04 -3.84 -25.31
C SER A 157 -11.92 -3.06 -25.99
N ALA A 158 -11.88 -3.11 -27.32
CA ALA A 158 -10.92 -2.32 -28.09
C ALA A 158 -11.07 -0.83 -27.75
N LEU A 159 -9.93 -0.14 -27.59
CA LEU A 159 -9.89 1.29 -27.36
C LEU A 159 -9.94 2.03 -28.71
N SER A 160 -10.86 2.99 -28.84
CA SER A 160 -11.05 3.74 -30.08
C SER A 160 -9.98 4.79 -30.34
N ALA A 161 -9.52 5.48 -29.28
CA ALA A 161 -8.49 6.51 -29.36
C ALA A 161 -7.77 6.65 -28.00
N VAL A 162 -6.51 7.08 -28.06
CA VAL A 162 -5.75 7.48 -26.88
C VAL A 162 -5.89 8.99 -26.68
N SER A 163 -6.29 9.42 -25.49
CA SER A 163 -6.42 10.83 -25.11
C SER A 163 -5.85 11.09 -23.71
N ASN A 164 -5.82 12.35 -23.27
CA ASN A 164 -5.28 12.71 -21.97
C ASN A 164 -6.00 11.96 -20.82
N ARG A 165 -5.20 11.27 -20.00
CA ARG A 165 -5.65 10.44 -18.88
C ARG A 165 -6.49 9.21 -19.25
N THR A 166 -6.43 8.79 -20.52
CA THR A 166 -7.06 7.53 -20.93
C THR A 166 -6.36 6.36 -20.25
N LYS A 167 -7.15 5.43 -19.69
CA LYS A 167 -6.65 4.21 -19.06
C LYS A 167 -6.82 3.02 -19.99
N PHE A 168 -5.73 2.33 -20.28
CA PHE A 168 -5.70 1.32 -21.32
C PHE A 168 -4.71 0.19 -21.03
N MET A 169 -4.88 -0.92 -21.74
CA MET A 169 -3.97 -2.05 -21.76
C MET A 169 -3.43 -2.24 -23.18
N ILE A 170 -2.26 -2.87 -23.32
CA ILE A 170 -1.63 -3.14 -24.62
C ILE A 170 -1.47 -4.66 -24.75
N GLY A 171 -2.12 -5.27 -25.75
CA GLY A 171 -2.06 -6.71 -26.03
C GLY A 171 -1.52 -7.01 -27.43
N ASP A 172 -0.94 -8.19 -27.61
CA ASP A 172 -0.40 -8.68 -28.90
C ASP A 172 -1.45 -9.37 -29.81
N ASN A 173 -2.70 -9.40 -29.38
CA ASN A 173 -3.79 -10.07 -30.09
C ASN A 173 -5.03 -9.16 -30.16
N SER A 174 -5.72 -9.15 -31.30
CA SER A 174 -6.87 -8.29 -31.56
C SER A 174 -8.15 -8.65 -30.79
N SER A 175 -8.26 -9.90 -30.31
CA SER A 175 -9.48 -10.41 -29.68
C SER A 175 -9.71 -9.94 -28.24
N GLY A 176 -8.69 -9.40 -27.57
CA GLY A 176 -8.76 -9.11 -26.13
C GLY A 176 -8.83 -10.37 -25.26
N ALA A 177 -8.44 -11.53 -25.80
CA ALA A 177 -8.42 -12.79 -25.04
C ALA A 177 -7.48 -12.68 -23.83
N LEU A 178 -7.93 -13.14 -22.66
CA LEU A 178 -7.13 -13.07 -21.42
C LEU A 178 -5.87 -13.95 -21.46
N ALA A 179 -5.80 -14.92 -22.37
CA ALA A 179 -4.62 -15.76 -22.62
C ALA A 179 -3.60 -15.14 -23.61
N ALA A 180 -3.90 -13.98 -24.20
CA ALA A 180 -2.94 -13.23 -25.00
C ALA A 180 -1.83 -12.62 -24.13
N ASN A 181 -0.77 -12.10 -24.76
CA ASN A 181 0.30 -11.42 -24.04
C ASN A 181 -0.02 -9.93 -23.91
N TYR A 182 0.00 -9.44 -22.69
CA TYR A 182 -0.19 -8.03 -22.38
C TYR A 182 1.11 -7.43 -21.84
N LEU A 183 1.40 -6.19 -22.24
CA LEU A 183 2.43 -5.39 -21.58
C LEU A 183 2.05 -5.23 -20.12
N THR A 184 2.98 -5.55 -19.22
CA THR A 184 2.79 -5.37 -17.77
C THR A 184 4.01 -4.72 -17.15
N ILE A 185 3.87 -4.22 -15.92
CA ILE A 185 4.98 -3.82 -15.05
C ILE A 185 5.21 -4.88 -13.98
N ASP A 186 6.47 -5.21 -13.71
CA ASP A 186 6.83 -6.14 -12.65
C ASP A 186 7.85 -5.54 -11.68
N SER A 187 7.37 -5.08 -10.52
CA SER A 187 8.21 -4.53 -9.45
C SER A 187 9.12 -5.56 -8.80
N ALA A 188 8.81 -6.87 -8.87
CA ALA A 188 9.69 -7.92 -8.38
C ALA A 188 10.94 -8.12 -9.27
N SER A 189 10.85 -7.73 -10.54
CA SER A 189 11.95 -7.81 -11.52
C SER A 189 12.53 -6.42 -11.83
N SER A 190 12.74 -5.59 -10.79
CA SER A 190 13.27 -4.23 -10.91
C SER A 190 12.47 -3.35 -11.90
N TYR A 191 11.15 -3.47 -11.89
CA TYR A 191 10.23 -2.73 -12.77
C TYR A 191 10.45 -3.02 -14.27
N ALA A 192 10.79 -4.26 -14.60
CA ALA A 192 10.78 -4.74 -15.99
C ALA A 192 9.39 -4.56 -16.63
N ALA A 193 9.36 -4.55 -17.97
CA ALA A 193 8.14 -4.51 -18.75
C ALA A 193 7.86 -5.85 -19.48
N PRO A 194 7.53 -6.95 -18.75
CA PRO A 194 7.33 -8.25 -19.36
C PRO A 194 5.96 -8.37 -20.04
N ALA A 195 5.84 -9.39 -20.88
CA ALA A 195 4.56 -9.89 -21.35
C ALA A 195 3.96 -10.87 -20.33
N ALA A 196 2.70 -10.68 -19.98
CA ALA A 196 1.98 -11.58 -19.09
C ALA A 196 0.53 -11.79 -19.54
N GLN A 197 -0.04 -12.92 -19.14
CA GLN A 197 -1.45 -13.26 -19.37
C GLN A 197 -2.33 -12.75 -18.21
N LEU A 198 -3.61 -12.55 -18.49
CA LEU A 198 -4.62 -12.08 -17.53
C LEU A 198 -5.54 -13.19 -17.04
N THR A 199 -5.18 -14.46 -17.28
CA THR A 199 -6.00 -15.64 -16.95
C THR A 199 -6.22 -15.84 -15.45
N ALA A 200 -5.35 -15.28 -14.60
CA ALA A 200 -5.54 -15.27 -13.15
C ALA A 200 -6.77 -14.47 -12.71
N GLN A 201 -7.16 -13.45 -13.50
CA GLN A 201 -8.32 -12.60 -13.24
C GLN A 201 -8.38 -12.10 -11.79
N THR A 202 -7.29 -11.53 -11.30
CA THR A 202 -7.22 -10.82 -10.01
C THR A 202 -7.00 -9.33 -10.23
N PHE A 203 -7.21 -8.52 -9.19
CA PHE A 203 -6.83 -7.11 -9.24
C PHE A 203 -5.37 -6.95 -9.65
N GLU A 204 -4.45 -7.76 -9.08
CA GLU A 204 -3.04 -7.70 -9.44
C GLU A 204 -2.79 -8.00 -10.92
N SER A 205 -3.41 -9.04 -11.48
CA SER A 205 -3.19 -9.39 -12.89
C SER A 205 -3.62 -8.26 -13.83
N TYR A 206 -4.74 -7.57 -13.52
CA TYR A 206 -5.20 -6.45 -14.34
C TYR A 206 -4.36 -5.19 -14.09
N LEU A 207 -4.16 -4.79 -12.84
CA LEU A 207 -3.50 -3.52 -12.48
C LEU A 207 -2.06 -3.44 -12.97
N LYS A 208 -1.33 -4.55 -13.04
CA LYS A 208 0.01 -4.60 -13.63
C LYS A 208 0.01 -4.24 -15.12
N GLY A 209 -1.09 -4.45 -15.84
CA GLY A 209 -1.22 -4.18 -17.28
C GLY A 209 -2.06 -2.94 -17.63
N ILE A 210 -2.56 -2.20 -16.64
CA ILE A 210 -3.29 -0.95 -16.88
C ILE A 210 -2.32 0.23 -16.83
N PHE A 211 -2.36 1.04 -17.88
CA PHE A 211 -1.54 2.23 -18.05
C PHE A 211 -2.39 3.47 -18.26
N ASN A 212 -1.81 4.63 -17.96
CA ASN A 212 -2.40 5.94 -18.15
C ASN A 212 -1.63 6.70 -19.24
N ALA A 213 -2.34 7.29 -20.19
CA ALA A 213 -1.74 8.14 -21.22
C ALA A 213 -1.59 9.58 -20.73
N ALA A 214 -0.38 10.14 -20.82
CA ALA A 214 -0.10 11.55 -20.61
C ALA A 214 0.39 12.17 -21.92
N PRO A 215 -0.35 13.12 -22.53
CA PRO A 215 0.06 13.73 -23.80
C PRO A 215 1.42 14.41 -23.68
N ASP A 216 2.21 14.34 -24.75
CA ASP A 216 3.42 15.13 -24.86
C ASP A 216 3.07 16.62 -24.95
N THR A 217 3.81 17.45 -24.21
CA THR A 217 3.54 18.90 -24.16
C THR A 217 3.90 19.61 -25.46
N THR A 218 4.73 19.00 -26.31
CA THR A 218 5.19 19.58 -27.58
C THR A 218 4.50 18.98 -28.80
N ASP A 219 3.89 17.79 -28.68
CA ASP A 219 3.15 17.13 -29.76
C ASP A 219 2.03 16.24 -29.18
N THR A 220 0.80 16.74 -29.16
CA THR A 220 -0.35 16.03 -28.58
C THR A 220 -0.74 14.73 -29.31
N SER A 221 -0.16 14.43 -30.47
CA SER A 221 -0.30 13.11 -31.13
C SER A 221 0.56 12.03 -30.47
N GLN A 222 1.48 12.42 -29.60
CA GLN A 222 2.36 11.55 -28.83
C GLN A 222 1.94 11.53 -27.36
N PHE A 223 2.26 10.44 -26.67
CA PHE A 223 1.94 10.27 -25.27
C PHE A 223 3.00 9.46 -24.54
N ARG A 224 3.23 9.83 -23.28
CA ARG A 224 3.93 9.02 -22.30
C ARG A 224 2.98 7.97 -21.72
N ILE A 225 3.53 6.80 -21.43
CA ILE A 225 2.82 5.67 -20.82
C ILE A 225 3.24 5.57 -19.36
N ASP A 226 2.33 5.88 -18.44
CA ASP A 226 2.52 5.78 -17.00
C ASP A 226 1.84 4.51 -16.45
N SER A 227 2.46 3.81 -15.50
CA SER A 227 1.76 2.71 -14.80
C SER A 227 0.59 3.25 -13.98
N VAL A 228 -0.54 2.54 -13.91
CA VAL A 228 -1.58 2.85 -12.91
C VAL A 228 -1.20 2.30 -11.54
N LEU A 229 -0.68 1.07 -11.46
CA LEU A 229 -0.30 0.44 -10.18
C LEU A 229 0.91 1.11 -9.52
N HIS A 230 1.84 1.64 -10.31
CA HIS A 230 3.09 2.25 -9.84
C HIS A 230 3.29 3.60 -10.53
N ASN A 231 2.38 4.54 -10.28
CA ASN A 231 2.20 5.78 -11.08
C ASN A 231 3.36 6.79 -11.02
N ILE A 232 4.39 6.57 -10.20
CA ILE A 232 5.64 7.32 -10.31
C ILE A 232 6.60 6.77 -11.39
N TYR A 233 6.25 5.63 -12.00
CA TYR A 233 7.01 4.97 -13.06
C TYR A 233 6.37 5.17 -14.43
N SER A 234 7.23 5.46 -15.41
CA SER A 234 6.87 5.65 -16.82
C SER A 234 7.70 4.73 -17.71
N LEU A 235 7.14 4.35 -18.85
CA LEU A 235 7.80 3.46 -19.80
C LEU A 235 9.01 4.15 -20.45
N ASP A 236 10.16 3.49 -20.37
CA ASP A 236 11.44 3.89 -20.96
C ASP A 236 12.11 2.65 -21.58
N PHE A 237 13.38 2.74 -21.93
CA PHE A 237 14.17 1.64 -22.47
C PHE A 237 15.53 1.48 -21.77
N GLU A 238 16.14 0.32 -21.99
CA GLU A 238 17.49 0.00 -21.54
C GLU A 238 18.41 -0.29 -22.75
N PRO A 239 19.22 0.68 -23.21
CA PRO A 239 20.05 0.52 -24.41
C PRO A 239 21.05 -0.62 -24.27
N ALA A 240 21.61 -0.82 -23.07
CA ALA A 240 22.56 -1.90 -22.80
C ALA A 240 21.92 -3.31 -22.89
N SER A 241 20.60 -3.38 -22.91
CA SER A 241 19.84 -4.64 -22.98
C SER A 241 19.09 -4.79 -24.30
N ALA A 242 19.74 -4.45 -25.42
CA ALA A 242 19.17 -4.50 -26.77
C ALA A 242 17.85 -3.71 -26.87
N ASN A 243 17.84 -2.52 -26.27
CA ASN A 243 16.67 -1.63 -26.21
C ASN A 243 15.40 -2.27 -25.63
N LYS A 244 15.55 -3.19 -24.67
CA LYS A 244 14.40 -3.71 -23.90
C LYS A 244 13.65 -2.57 -23.23
N LEU A 245 12.33 -2.64 -23.26
CA LEU A 245 11.47 -1.71 -22.53
C LEU A 245 11.49 -2.05 -21.04
N VAL A 246 11.53 -1.00 -20.23
CA VAL A 246 11.53 -1.07 -18.77
C VAL A 246 10.76 0.13 -18.23
N PHE A 247 10.19 0.01 -17.04
CA PHE A 247 9.59 1.15 -16.36
C PHE A 247 10.65 1.80 -15.46
N LYS A 248 10.85 3.11 -15.61
CA LYS A 248 11.79 3.86 -14.76
C LYS A 248 11.06 4.93 -13.96
N ILE A 249 11.59 5.20 -12.76
CA ILE A 249 11.05 6.21 -11.83
C ILE A 249 11.20 7.60 -12.44
N ASN A 250 10.13 8.38 -12.46
CA ASN A 250 10.09 9.72 -13.05
C ASN A 250 9.49 10.77 -12.12
N TRP A 251 8.70 10.36 -11.13
CA TRP A 251 7.96 11.25 -10.24
C TRP A 251 8.28 10.98 -8.76
N GLY A 252 9.53 10.61 -8.47
CA GLY A 252 10.00 10.32 -7.12
C GLY A 252 11.48 10.61 -6.93
N PHE A 253 11.91 10.67 -5.66
CA PHE A 253 13.29 10.93 -5.29
C PHE A 253 14.19 9.79 -5.80
N THR A 254 15.20 10.14 -6.59
CA THR A 254 16.12 9.17 -7.18
C THR A 254 17.46 9.83 -7.51
N THR A 255 18.53 9.04 -7.43
CA THR A 255 19.86 9.43 -7.89
C THR A 255 20.21 8.77 -9.23
N ALA A 256 19.37 7.88 -9.73
CA ALA A 256 19.60 7.18 -10.99
C ALA A 256 19.33 8.08 -12.20
N SER A 257 20.13 7.90 -13.25
CA SER A 257 19.82 8.48 -14.56
C SER A 257 18.60 7.77 -15.14
N THR A 258 17.51 8.50 -15.31
CA THR A 258 16.19 7.98 -15.66
C THR A 258 15.49 8.90 -16.65
N GLY A 259 14.39 8.45 -17.21
CA GLY A 259 13.61 9.19 -18.18
C GLY A 259 12.37 8.43 -18.59
N PHE A 260 11.70 8.92 -19.63
CA PHE A 260 10.57 8.27 -20.25
C PHE A 260 10.57 8.50 -21.76
N ILE A 261 9.90 7.61 -22.48
CA ILE A 261 9.67 7.74 -23.91
C ILE A 261 8.27 8.29 -24.17
N SER A 262 8.17 9.18 -25.15
CA SER A 262 6.93 9.61 -25.79
C SER A 262 6.68 8.75 -27.02
N PHE A 263 5.50 8.14 -27.10
CA PHE A 263 5.12 7.20 -28.14
C PHE A 263 4.01 7.77 -29.03
N SER A 264 3.98 7.36 -30.30
CA SER A 264 2.81 7.50 -31.17
C SER A 264 2.24 6.11 -31.50
N TYR A 265 0.92 6.02 -31.61
CA TYR A 265 0.24 4.79 -31.99
C TYR A 265 -0.36 4.90 -33.39
N ASP A 266 0.08 4.02 -34.30
CA ASP A 266 -0.51 3.88 -35.62
C ASP A 266 -1.65 2.85 -35.56
N ASN A 267 -2.89 3.34 -35.58
CA ASN A 267 -4.06 2.47 -35.53
C ASN A 267 -4.29 1.71 -36.85
N ALA A 268 -3.74 2.13 -38.00
CA ALA A 268 -3.90 1.38 -39.24
C ALA A 268 -3.03 0.12 -39.22
N ASN A 269 -1.75 0.29 -38.91
CA ASN A 269 -0.78 -0.82 -38.87
C ASN A 269 -0.70 -1.54 -37.51
N LYS A 270 -1.40 -1.00 -36.50
CA LYS A 270 -1.40 -1.49 -35.11
C LYS A 270 0.01 -1.52 -34.51
N VAL A 271 0.82 -0.50 -34.75
CA VAL A 271 2.20 -0.45 -34.22
C VAL A 271 2.39 0.73 -33.26
N LEU A 272 3.16 0.52 -32.21
CA LEU A 272 3.58 1.53 -31.26
C LEU A 272 5.01 1.98 -31.61
N GLN A 273 5.22 3.27 -31.82
CA GLN A 273 6.50 3.84 -32.24
C GLN A 273 7.04 4.79 -31.17
N ALA A 274 8.30 4.61 -30.77
CA ALA A 274 9.02 5.56 -29.91
C ALA A 274 9.39 6.81 -30.70
N LYS A 275 9.13 8.00 -30.18
CA LYS A 275 9.35 9.27 -30.90
C LYS A 275 10.43 10.11 -30.24
N LYS A 276 10.20 10.49 -28.99
CA LYS A 276 11.11 11.31 -28.19
C LYS A 276 11.40 10.60 -26.88
N ARG A 277 12.54 10.93 -26.28
CA ARG A 277 12.84 10.56 -24.90
C ARG A 277 13.12 11.82 -24.10
N TYR A 278 12.68 11.83 -22.85
CA TYR A 278 12.97 12.90 -21.91
C TYR A 278 13.75 12.33 -20.74
N SER A 279 14.84 13.00 -20.35
CA SER A 279 15.65 12.63 -19.19
C SER A 279 15.22 13.43 -17.97
N LEU A 280 15.19 12.78 -16.80
CA LEU A 280 14.94 13.43 -15.52
C LEU A 280 16.23 14.05 -14.99
N SER A 281 16.18 15.33 -14.62
CA SER A 281 17.19 15.96 -13.77
C SER A 281 16.94 15.56 -12.31
N THR A 282 17.87 14.86 -11.68
CA THR A 282 17.76 14.45 -10.26
C THR A 282 18.00 15.61 -9.27
N SER A 283 18.44 16.77 -9.77
CA SER A 283 18.61 17.99 -8.96
C SER A 283 17.35 18.85 -8.93
N THR A 284 16.70 19.02 -10.08
CA THR A 284 15.51 19.89 -10.23
C THR A 284 14.20 19.12 -10.32
N TYR A 285 14.25 17.80 -10.50
CA TYR A 285 13.10 16.93 -10.75
C TYR A 285 12.20 17.42 -11.89
N THR A 286 12.85 17.90 -12.94
CA THR A 286 12.22 18.33 -14.20
C THR A 286 12.76 17.49 -15.35
N HIS A 287 11.95 17.35 -16.40
CA HIS A 287 12.30 16.59 -17.59
C HIS A 287 12.76 17.52 -18.72
N SER A 288 13.84 17.13 -19.39
CA SER A 288 14.32 17.79 -20.60
C SER A 288 14.47 16.78 -21.73
N LEU A 289 14.35 17.26 -22.97
CA LEU A 289 14.49 16.41 -24.16
C LEU A 289 15.90 15.79 -24.19
N ASP A 290 15.98 14.48 -24.37
CA ASP A 290 17.22 13.74 -24.58
C ASP A 290 17.59 13.78 -26.06
N SER A 291 18.46 14.73 -26.43
CA SER A 291 18.94 14.88 -27.81
C SER A 291 19.78 13.70 -28.31
N SER A 292 20.20 12.79 -27.41
CA SER A 292 21.04 11.63 -27.72
C SER A 292 20.22 10.34 -27.87
N PHE A 293 18.89 10.43 -27.90
CA PHE A 293 18.01 9.27 -28.01
C PHE A 293 18.13 8.57 -29.37
N SER A 294 18.94 7.52 -29.42
CA SER A 294 19.30 6.78 -30.64
C SER A 294 18.18 5.88 -31.19
N ALA A 295 17.20 5.51 -30.37
CA ALA A 295 16.05 4.68 -30.77
C ALA A 295 14.83 5.51 -31.18
N ALA A 296 15.02 6.77 -31.56
CA ALA A 296 13.96 7.59 -32.13
C ALA A 296 13.40 6.94 -33.41
N ASN A 297 12.07 6.90 -33.52
CA ASN A 297 11.29 6.26 -34.58
C ASN A 297 11.36 4.73 -34.63
N TYR A 298 11.93 4.08 -33.61
CA TYR A 298 11.90 2.61 -33.51
C TYR A 298 10.50 2.13 -33.08
N TYR A 299 10.16 0.91 -33.45
CA TYR A 299 8.88 0.27 -33.18
C TYR A 299 8.98 -0.73 -32.04
N VAL A 300 7.88 -0.97 -31.34
CA VAL A 300 7.83 -1.96 -30.27
C VAL A 300 7.68 -3.38 -30.84
N LYS A 301 8.54 -4.29 -30.40
CA LYS A 301 8.51 -5.73 -30.69
C LYS A 301 8.35 -6.50 -29.38
N LEU A 302 7.48 -7.50 -29.39
CA LEU A 302 7.41 -8.55 -28.39
C LEU A 302 8.20 -9.77 -28.89
N SER A 303 9.17 -10.22 -28.12
CA SER A 303 9.93 -11.45 -28.40
C SER A 303 10.38 -12.10 -27.10
N ASN A 304 10.18 -13.42 -26.97
CA ASN A 304 10.57 -14.19 -25.79
C ASN A 304 10.04 -13.59 -24.47
N GLY A 305 8.78 -13.14 -24.46
CA GLY A 305 8.14 -12.55 -23.27
C GLY A 305 8.64 -11.17 -22.85
N SER A 306 9.49 -10.52 -23.65
CA SER A 306 10.01 -9.17 -23.39
C SER A 306 9.65 -8.21 -24.54
N PHE A 307 9.29 -6.98 -24.20
CA PHE A 307 9.13 -5.91 -25.17
C PHE A 307 10.45 -5.16 -25.40
N SER A 308 10.75 -4.77 -26.63
CA SER A 308 11.96 -4.02 -27.00
C SER A 308 11.70 -3.09 -28.18
N LEU A 309 12.61 -2.15 -28.44
CA LEU A 309 12.58 -1.27 -29.60
C LEU A 309 13.40 -1.82 -30.77
N VAL A 310 12.82 -1.84 -31.98
CA VAL A 310 13.45 -2.28 -33.23
C VAL A 310 13.34 -1.21 -34.33
N PRO A 311 14.33 -1.08 -35.22
CA PRO A 311 14.36 0.00 -36.21
C PRO A 311 13.35 -0.17 -37.36
N SER A 312 13.01 -1.41 -37.72
CA SER A 312 12.14 -1.73 -38.85
C SER A 312 10.71 -2.00 -38.40
N ILE A 313 9.73 -1.42 -39.10
CA ILE A 313 8.31 -1.73 -38.88
C ILE A 313 7.99 -3.21 -39.18
N GLY A 314 8.73 -3.85 -40.09
CA GLY A 314 8.53 -5.27 -40.43
C GLY A 314 8.92 -6.23 -39.30
N ASP A 315 9.72 -5.77 -38.33
CA ASP A 315 10.08 -6.53 -37.13
C ASP A 315 9.15 -6.23 -35.94
N ALA A 316 8.25 -5.26 -36.07
CA ALA A 316 7.36 -4.82 -35.01
C ALA A 316 6.25 -5.85 -34.75
N THR A 317 5.74 -5.86 -33.52
CA THR A 317 4.56 -6.64 -33.17
C THR A 317 3.32 -5.80 -33.39
N GLN A 318 2.26 -6.39 -33.94
CA GLN A 318 0.95 -5.75 -33.94
C GLN A 318 0.42 -5.69 -32.50
N LEU A 319 0.25 -4.48 -32.00
CA LEU A 319 -0.22 -4.16 -30.67
C LEU A 319 -1.60 -3.53 -30.74
N HIS A 320 -2.51 -4.08 -29.95
CA HIS A 320 -3.90 -3.67 -29.85
C HIS A 320 -4.12 -3.00 -28.49
N LEU A 321 -4.78 -1.84 -28.50
CA LEU A 321 -5.12 -1.11 -27.29
C LEU A 321 -6.51 -1.50 -26.83
N PHE A 322 -6.66 -1.77 -25.53
CA PHE A 322 -7.92 -2.13 -24.89
C PHE A 322 -8.25 -1.13 -23.79
N SER A 323 -9.53 -0.85 -23.59
CA SER A 323 -9.99 -0.06 -22.45
C SER A 323 -9.71 -0.80 -21.14
N SER A 324 -9.41 -0.06 -20.07
CA SER A 324 -9.22 -0.66 -18.74
C SER A 324 -10.47 -1.44 -18.30
N PRO A 325 -10.33 -2.71 -17.85
CA PRO A 325 -11.46 -3.50 -17.32
C PRO A 325 -11.92 -3.05 -15.92
N ILE A 326 -11.12 -2.19 -15.28
CA ILE A 326 -11.44 -1.56 -13.99
C ILE A 326 -11.67 -0.07 -14.26
N ASN A 327 -12.86 0.41 -13.90
CA ASN A 327 -13.17 1.83 -14.00
C ASN A 327 -12.36 2.59 -12.93
N TYR A 328 -11.57 3.53 -13.38
CA TYR A 328 -10.72 4.37 -12.56
C TYR A 328 -10.91 5.85 -12.91
N ASP A 329 -11.90 6.16 -13.74
CA ASP A 329 -12.13 7.52 -14.20
C ASP A 329 -12.60 8.42 -13.05
N MET A 330 -12.45 9.73 -13.25
CA MET A 330 -12.92 10.68 -12.26
C MET A 330 -14.45 10.56 -12.14
N PRO A 331 -15.00 10.31 -10.94
CA PRO A 331 -16.44 10.29 -10.73
C PRO A 331 -17.06 11.62 -11.18
N THR A 332 -18.25 11.57 -11.78
CA THR A 332 -18.94 12.81 -12.21
C THR A 332 -19.21 13.72 -11.00
N ASP A 333 -19.57 13.15 -9.85
CA ASP A 333 -19.81 13.91 -8.62
C ASP A 333 -18.54 14.56 -8.03
N PHE A 334 -17.34 14.12 -8.42
CA PHE A 334 -16.07 14.78 -8.06
C PHE A 334 -15.62 15.82 -9.09
N ASN A 335 -16.43 16.03 -10.13
CA ASN A 335 -16.28 17.11 -11.09
C ASN A 335 -17.63 17.45 -11.77
N PRO A 336 -18.69 17.79 -11.00
CA PRO A 336 -20.03 17.99 -11.53
C PRO A 336 -20.08 19.13 -12.57
N ASP A 337 -19.22 20.13 -12.37
CA ASP A 337 -19.13 21.28 -13.25
C ASP A 337 -18.40 21.00 -14.56
N GLY A 338 -17.73 19.85 -14.69
CA GLY A 338 -17.01 19.48 -15.89
C GLY A 338 -15.74 20.32 -16.10
N VAL A 339 -15.08 20.70 -14.99
CA VAL A 339 -13.81 21.43 -15.01
C VAL A 339 -12.80 20.68 -15.88
N ALA A 340 -12.25 21.39 -16.86
CA ALA A 340 -11.26 20.84 -17.76
C ALA A 340 -9.94 20.52 -17.03
N PHE A 341 -9.15 19.60 -17.59
CA PHE A 341 -7.82 19.31 -17.06
C PHE A 341 -6.91 20.54 -17.24
N VAL A 342 -6.34 21.04 -16.16
CA VAL A 342 -5.50 22.24 -16.18
C VAL A 342 -4.12 21.96 -16.80
N SER A 343 -3.60 22.94 -17.55
CA SER A 343 -2.28 22.87 -18.21
C SER A 343 -1.13 23.36 -17.33
N ASN A 344 -1.42 23.79 -16.10
CA ASN A 344 -0.43 24.30 -15.16
C ASN A 344 0.74 23.32 -14.99
N GLU A 345 1.95 23.88 -14.85
CA GLU A 345 3.12 23.09 -14.53
C GLU A 345 2.95 22.35 -13.21
N ARG A 346 3.56 21.18 -13.11
CA ARG A 346 3.64 20.41 -11.87
C ARG A 346 4.61 21.08 -10.89
N VAL A 347 4.30 21.07 -9.60
CA VAL A 347 5.24 21.45 -8.54
C VAL A 347 6.42 20.47 -8.51
N SER A 348 7.65 20.98 -8.51
CA SER A 348 8.84 20.13 -8.37
C SER A 348 9.00 19.62 -6.93
N ILE A 349 9.38 18.35 -6.78
CA ILE A 349 9.71 17.75 -5.48
C ILE A 349 11.08 18.18 -4.93
N ALA A 350 11.89 18.92 -5.69
CA ALA A 350 13.24 19.34 -5.29
C ALA A 350 13.27 20.16 -3.98
N GLY A 351 12.27 21.00 -3.76
CA GLY A 351 12.14 21.85 -2.57
C GLY A 351 11.29 21.23 -1.45
N VAL A 352 10.78 20.02 -1.65
CA VAL A 352 9.91 19.36 -0.68
C VAL A 352 10.75 18.56 0.31
N LYS A 353 10.36 18.60 1.58
CA LYS A 353 11.06 17.86 2.63
C LYS A 353 11.01 16.36 2.34
N ASN A 354 12.19 15.77 2.12
CA ASN A 354 12.34 14.34 1.92
C ASN A 354 12.38 13.63 3.29
N GLU A 355 11.20 13.38 3.86
CA GLU A 355 11.08 12.61 5.11
C GLU A 355 11.51 11.15 4.91
N SER A 356 11.89 10.50 6.00
CA SER A 356 12.32 9.09 6.03
C SER A 356 11.59 8.32 7.11
N THR A 357 11.34 7.03 6.85
CA THR A 357 10.78 6.09 7.85
C THR A 357 11.67 5.98 9.09
N SER A 358 12.99 6.19 8.94
CA SER A 358 13.93 6.21 10.04
C SER A 358 13.62 7.25 11.11
N SER A 359 12.86 8.30 10.78
CA SER A 359 12.41 9.32 11.72
C SER A 359 11.54 8.75 12.85
N TYR A 360 10.85 7.63 12.62
CA TYR A 360 10.11 6.89 13.65
C TYR A 360 10.76 5.56 14.01
N GLU A 361 11.27 4.82 13.02
CA GLU A 361 11.66 3.42 13.20
C GLU A 361 13.07 3.22 13.72
N SER A 362 13.96 4.22 13.57
CA SER A 362 15.36 4.06 13.99
C SER A 362 15.51 4.15 15.51
N SER A 363 16.59 3.57 16.03
CA SER A 363 16.98 3.71 17.43
C SER A 363 17.24 5.15 17.85
N ASN A 364 17.40 6.08 16.90
CA ASN A 364 17.53 7.52 17.12
C ASN A 364 16.31 8.33 16.66
N GLY A 365 15.22 7.67 16.29
CA GLY A 365 13.98 8.29 15.85
C GLY A 365 13.23 8.97 17.00
N VAL A 366 12.20 9.75 16.66
CA VAL A 366 11.38 10.50 17.63
C VAL A 366 10.82 9.55 18.69
N LEU A 367 10.37 8.35 18.31
CA LEU A 367 9.76 7.38 19.22
C LEU A 367 10.76 6.69 20.17
N ARG A 368 12.07 6.93 20.04
CA ARG A 368 13.08 6.46 21.03
C ARG A 368 12.75 7.00 22.42
N ASP A 369 12.32 8.26 22.48
CA ASP A 369 12.11 9.02 23.69
C ASP A 369 10.80 8.65 24.41
N ILE A 370 9.99 7.74 23.85
CA ILE A 370 8.82 7.19 24.55
C ILE A 370 9.27 6.50 25.84
N THR A 371 8.58 6.83 26.93
CA THR A 371 8.87 6.32 28.28
C THR A 371 8.79 4.80 28.34
N ALA A 372 9.55 4.21 29.28
CA ALA A 372 9.61 2.77 29.50
C ALA A 372 8.23 2.14 29.74
N THR A 373 7.26 2.91 30.26
CA THR A 373 5.87 2.51 30.50
C THR A 373 5.14 2.06 29.23
N TYR A 374 5.39 2.71 28.09
CA TYR A 374 4.67 2.44 26.83
C TYR A 374 5.53 1.73 25.79
N LYS A 375 6.85 1.80 25.93
CA LYS A 375 7.84 1.24 25.01
C LYS A 375 7.60 -0.22 24.59
N PRO A 376 7.11 -1.15 25.44
CA PRO A 376 6.82 -2.52 25.02
C PRO A 376 5.84 -2.63 23.84
N GLN A 377 4.91 -1.68 23.69
CA GLN A 377 3.90 -1.65 22.62
C GLN A 377 4.46 -1.29 21.25
N ILE A 378 5.67 -0.70 21.19
CA ILE A 378 6.29 -0.15 19.97
C ILE A 378 7.70 -0.72 19.73
N SER A 379 8.00 -1.86 20.35
CA SER A 379 9.31 -2.52 20.22
C SER A 379 9.59 -3.10 18.83
N VAL A 380 8.56 -3.22 17.98
CA VAL A 380 8.63 -3.74 16.61
C VAL A 380 7.71 -2.90 15.73
N VAL A 381 8.17 -2.62 14.49
CA VAL A 381 7.37 -1.95 13.45
C VAL A 381 6.26 -2.88 12.96
N GLY A 382 5.04 -2.36 12.86
CA GLY A 382 3.89 -3.12 12.34
C GLY A 382 3.37 -4.20 13.29
N SER A 383 2.65 -5.18 12.74
CA SER A 383 2.04 -6.27 13.50
C SER A 383 3.08 -7.19 14.16
N SER A 384 2.95 -7.39 15.47
CA SER A 384 3.76 -8.35 16.24
C SER A 384 2.95 -8.90 17.41
N SER A 385 3.08 -10.20 17.67
CA SER A 385 2.39 -10.84 18.81
C SER A 385 2.86 -10.27 20.15
N ALA A 386 4.14 -9.91 20.27
CA ALA A 386 4.69 -9.32 21.48
C ALA A 386 4.14 -7.90 21.73
N THR A 387 4.15 -7.05 20.70
CA THR A 387 3.62 -5.68 20.82
C THR A 387 2.10 -5.68 21.03
N LYS A 388 1.40 -6.63 20.40
CA LYS A 388 -0.03 -6.87 20.62
C LYS A 388 -0.32 -7.23 22.08
N SER A 389 0.35 -8.24 22.65
CA SER A 389 0.16 -8.61 24.05
C SER A 389 0.40 -7.44 25.01
N ALA A 390 1.43 -6.63 24.76
CA ALA A 390 1.70 -5.44 25.56
C ALA A 390 0.59 -4.38 25.44
N ALA A 391 0.09 -4.13 24.23
CA ALA A 391 -0.99 -3.16 23.99
C ALA A 391 -2.32 -3.63 24.56
N ASP A 392 -2.65 -4.92 24.43
CA ASP A 392 -3.86 -5.53 24.98
C ASP A 392 -3.86 -5.48 26.52
N ALA A 393 -2.71 -5.68 27.16
CA ALA A 393 -2.54 -5.49 28.60
C ALA A 393 -2.72 -4.01 29.00
N LYS A 394 -2.09 -3.08 28.25
CA LYS A 394 -2.17 -1.64 28.55
C LYS A 394 -3.59 -1.10 28.44
N ILE A 395 -4.36 -1.48 27.43
CA ILE A 395 -5.74 -1.01 27.30
C ILE A 395 -6.68 -1.60 28.36
N ALA A 396 -6.42 -2.82 28.84
CA ALA A 396 -7.16 -3.41 29.96
C ALA A 396 -6.86 -2.67 31.29
N GLU A 397 -5.58 -2.33 31.53
CA GLU A 397 -5.16 -1.49 32.65
C GLU A 397 -5.82 -0.11 32.59
N ILE A 398 -5.78 0.55 31.42
CA ILE A 398 -6.44 1.84 31.17
C ILE A 398 -7.91 1.79 31.57
N LYS A 399 -8.66 0.79 31.07
CA LYS A 399 -10.08 0.64 31.39
C LYS A 399 -10.30 0.57 32.90
N THR A 400 -9.53 -0.27 33.59
CA THR A 400 -9.61 -0.44 35.04
C THR A 400 -9.37 0.88 35.79
N LEU A 401 -8.30 1.60 35.42
CA LEU A 401 -7.90 2.83 36.10
C LEU A 401 -8.86 4.00 35.86
N VAL A 402 -9.38 4.14 34.65
CA VAL A 402 -10.34 5.19 34.30
C VAL A 402 -11.67 4.97 35.02
N GLU A 403 -12.13 3.72 35.08
CA GLU A 403 -13.39 3.34 35.74
C GLU A 403 -13.30 3.45 37.26
N ALA A 404 -12.14 3.14 37.84
CA ALA A 404 -11.88 3.38 39.27
C ALA A 404 -11.97 4.88 39.65
N GLN A 405 -11.80 5.80 38.70
CA GLN A 405 -11.99 7.24 38.88
C GLN A 405 -13.39 7.74 38.45
N GLY A 406 -14.35 6.83 38.29
CA GLY A 406 -15.71 7.16 37.85
C GLY A 406 -15.82 7.63 36.39
N GLY A 407 -14.74 7.53 35.62
CA GLY A 407 -14.76 7.74 34.17
C GLY A 407 -15.20 6.48 33.42
N LYS A 408 -15.26 6.57 32.10
CA LYS A 408 -15.42 5.41 31.21
C LYS A 408 -14.67 5.66 29.90
N LEU A 409 -14.36 4.56 29.21
CA LEU A 409 -13.94 4.65 27.81
C LEU A 409 -15.17 4.93 26.93
N ARG A 410 -14.98 5.61 25.80
CA ARG A 410 -16.05 5.90 24.84
C ARG A 410 -16.59 4.63 24.19
N TYR A 411 -15.69 3.70 23.87
CA TYR A 411 -16.04 2.42 23.25
C TYR A 411 -15.50 1.23 24.05
N ASP A 412 -16.05 0.05 23.76
CA ASP A 412 -15.48 -1.20 24.24
C ASP A 412 -14.03 -1.38 23.75
N THR A 413 -13.20 -2.02 24.58
CA THR A 413 -11.78 -2.22 24.24
C THR A 413 -11.55 -3.01 22.96
N ALA A 414 -12.50 -3.89 22.56
CA ALA A 414 -12.41 -4.64 21.31
C ALA A 414 -12.35 -3.72 20.08
N LEU A 415 -13.06 -2.58 20.09
CA LEU A 415 -13.04 -1.63 18.98
C LEU A 415 -11.60 -1.12 18.75
N TYR A 416 -10.95 -0.63 19.80
CA TYR A 416 -9.59 -0.08 19.72
C TYR A 416 -8.53 -1.15 19.39
N LYS A 417 -8.69 -2.35 19.93
CA LYS A 417 -7.79 -3.49 19.63
C LYS A 417 -7.87 -3.90 18.16
N ASN A 418 -9.08 -4.02 17.62
CA ASN A 418 -9.29 -4.39 16.22
C ASN A 418 -8.82 -3.29 15.25
N TYR A 419 -9.03 -2.02 15.60
CA TYR A 419 -8.49 -0.90 14.83
C TYR A 419 -6.96 -0.92 14.80
N ARG A 420 -6.32 -1.07 15.96
CA ARG A 420 -4.87 -1.16 16.08
C ARG A 420 -4.30 -2.27 15.19
N ASP A 421 -4.86 -3.47 15.29
CA ASP A 421 -4.37 -4.63 14.54
C ASP A 421 -4.56 -4.44 13.03
N GLY A 422 -5.70 -3.88 12.62
CA GLY A 422 -5.99 -3.53 11.23
C GLY A 422 -5.03 -2.50 10.66
N ALA A 423 -4.81 -1.38 11.37
CA ALA A 423 -3.94 -0.30 10.94
C ALA A 423 -2.46 -0.72 10.82
N LEU A 424 -1.96 -1.51 11.78
CA LEU A 424 -0.58 -2.03 11.75
C LEU A 424 -0.34 -3.07 10.64
N GLY A 425 -1.40 -3.66 10.10
CA GLY A 425 -1.35 -4.64 9.02
C GLY A 425 -1.26 -4.04 7.62
N VAL A 426 -1.33 -2.71 7.48
CA VAL A 426 -1.34 -2.01 6.19
C VAL A 426 0.09 -1.73 5.71
N THR A 427 0.37 -2.13 4.46
CA THR A 427 1.67 -1.92 3.81
C THR A 427 1.51 -1.36 2.41
N LEU A 428 2.42 -0.47 2.02
CA LEU A 428 2.44 0.16 0.71
C LEU A 428 2.59 -0.89 -0.40
N GLN A 429 1.57 -1.07 -1.24
CA GLN A 429 1.58 -2.00 -2.37
C GLN A 429 1.71 -1.30 -3.73
N SER A 430 1.82 0.02 -3.73
CA SER A 430 1.89 0.86 -4.92
C SER A 430 3.01 1.87 -4.77
N SER A 431 3.88 1.96 -5.77
CA SER A 431 4.86 3.05 -5.90
C SER A 431 4.14 4.32 -6.39
N SER A 432 3.43 4.96 -5.47
CA SER A 432 2.64 6.19 -5.67
C SER A 432 3.11 7.37 -4.80
N ILE A 433 4.15 7.15 -4.00
CA ILE A 433 4.74 8.11 -3.08
C ILE A 433 6.20 8.30 -3.48
N ALA A 434 6.62 9.55 -3.66
CA ALA A 434 7.93 9.90 -4.23
C ALA A 434 9.14 9.35 -3.45
N ASN A 435 9.02 9.20 -2.13
CA ASN A 435 10.00 8.62 -1.21
C ASN A 435 9.46 7.36 -0.50
N GLY A 436 8.40 6.74 -1.01
CA GLY A 436 7.87 5.49 -0.47
C GLY A 436 8.59 4.26 -1.01
N THR A 437 8.65 3.20 -0.20
CA THR A 437 9.20 1.89 -0.55
C THR A 437 8.11 0.82 -0.47
N LEU A 438 7.98 -0.01 -1.51
CA LEU A 438 7.01 -1.12 -1.49
C LEU A 438 7.24 -2.04 -0.28
N GLY A 439 6.16 -2.46 0.35
CA GLY A 439 6.17 -3.30 1.54
C GLY A 439 6.38 -2.55 2.86
N GLN A 440 6.73 -1.25 2.85
CA GLN A 440 6.81 -0.47 4.08
C GLN A 440 5.41 -0.33 4.72
N GLN A 441 5.36 -0.22 6.05
CA GLN A 441 4.15 0.09 6.79
C GLN A 441 3.68 1.50 6.44
N THR A 442 2.36 1.69 6.28
CA THR A 442 1.79 3.05 6.20
C THR A 442 1.62 3.64 7.60
N THR A 443 1.32 2.76 8.57
CA THR A 443 1.26 3.04 10.01
C THR A 443 2.22 2.10 10.76
N PRO A 444 3.45 2.54 11.06
CA PRO A 444 4.42 1.70 11.75
C PRO A 444 4.08 1.42 13.22
N PHE A 445 3.40 2.34 13.91
CA PHE A 445 3.14 2.21 15.35
C PHE A 445 1.75 2.71 15.77
N VAL A 446 1.09 1.91 16.59
CA VAL A 446 -0.15 2.25 17.30
C VAL A 446 -0.05 1.73 18.73
N TYR A 447 -0.19 2.62 19.70
CA TYR A 447 -0.02 2.31 21.14
C TYR A 447 -0.96 3.13 22.00
N PHE A 448 -1.14 2.70 23.25
CA PHE A 448 -2.03 3.35 24.20
C PHE A 448 -1.24 4.03 25.32
N THR A 449 -1.61 5.27 25.64
CA THR A 449 -1.07 6.06 26.75
C THR A 449 -2.14 6.30 27.82
N ASN A 450 -1.73 6.61 29.06
CA ASN A 450 -2.65 6.84 30.17
C ASN A 450 -2.10 7.87 31.17
N GLU A 451 -1.77 9.05 30.67
CA GLU A 451 -1.24 10.12 31.52
C GLU A 451 -2.32 10.74 32.40
N LYS A 452 -1.85 11.41 33.46
CA LYS A 452 -2.70 12.18 34.37
C LYS A 452 -2.57 13.68 34.12
N ASP A 453 -3.65 14.41 34.34
CA ASP A 453 -3.57 15.87 34.50
C ASP A 453 -3.00 16.25 35.88
N SER A 454 -2.90 17.56 36.13
CA SER A 454 -2.46 18.12 37.42
C SER A 454 -3.38 17.79 38.59
N SER A 455 -4.62 17.37 38.32
CA SER A 455 -5.61 16.93 39.31
C SER A 455 -5.54 15.42 39.58
N GLY A 456 -4.65 14.70 38.90
CA GLY A 456 -4.48 13.25 39.04
C GLY A 456 -5.48 12.42 38.25
N MET A 457 -6.26 13.04 37.34
CA MET A 457 -7.26 12.37 36.51
C MET A 457 -6.64 11.76 35.27
N TYR A 458 -7.00 10.50 34.98
CA TYR A 458 -6.50 9.79 33.79
C TYR A 458 -7.14 10.30 32.50
N HIS A 459 -6.28 10.54 31.50
CA HIS A 459 -6.62 10.95 30.14
C HIS A 459 -5.93 10.04 29.11
N PRO A 460 -6.52 8.86 28.84
CA PRO A 460 -5.95 7.91 27.91
C PRO A 460 -6.13 8.31 26.45
N PHE A 461 -5.11 8.02 25.65
CA PHE A 461 -5.13 8.17 24.20
C PHE A 461 -4.68 6.88 23.50
N MET A 462 -5.26 6.62 22.33
CA MET A 462 -4.61 5.81 21.30
C MET A 462 -3.78 6.76 20.44
N VAL A 463 -2.48 6.47 20.35
CA VAL A 463 -1.53 7.26 19.57
C VAL A 463 -1.18 6.47 18.32
N MET A 464 -1.31 7.12 17.16
CA MET A 464 -1.04 6.55 15.85
C MET A 464 0.09 7.34 15.18
N ALA A 465 1.24 6.70 15.00
CA ALA A 465 2.34 7.24 14.21
C ALA A 465 2.25 6.65 12.80
N SER A 466 2.15 7.53 11.79
CA SER A 466 1.87 7.18 10.40
C SER A 466 2.69 8.05 9.45
N TYR A 467 2.77 7.61 8.20
CA TYR A 467 3.43 8.36 7.13
C TYR A 467 2.47 9.17 6.26
N SER A 468 1.18 9.23 6.61
CA SER A 468 0.10 9.86 5.83
C SER A 468 0.12 9.49 4.34
N ILE A 469 0.20 8.19 4.07
CA ILE A 469 0.20 7.62 2.72
C ILE A 469 -0.85 6.53 2.60
N THR A 470 -1.44 6.40 1.40
CA THR A 470 -2.30 5.27 1.07
C THR A 470 -1.45 4.06 0.66
N ASP A 471 -1.95 2.85 0.93
CA ASP A 471 -1.36 1.60 0.47
C ASP A 471 -1.62 1.29 -1.01
N LYS A 472 -2.43 2.12 -1.68
CA LYS A 472 -2.97 1.93 -3.03
C LYS A 472 -2.46 3.01 -4.01
N PRO A 473 -2.69 2.84 -5.32
CA PRO A 473 -2.51 3.92 -6.28
C PRO A 473 -3.39 5.13 -5.95
N SER A 474 -2.78 6.31 -5.87
CA SER A 474 -3.47 7.53 -5.42
C SER A 474 -4.23 8.28 -6.53
N ASN A 475 -3.91 8.02 -7.80
CA ASN A 475 -4.49 8.72 -8.98
C ASN A 475 -4.43 10.26 -8.92
N LEU A 476 -3.48 10.86 -8.18
CA LEU A 476 -3.32 12.32 -8.12
C LEU A 476 -3.11 12.97 -9.50
N ASN A 477 -2.56 12.20 -10.44
CA ASN A 477 -2.35 12.64 -11.82
C ASN A 477 -3.66 12.88 -12.60
N ASP A 478 -4.79 12.32 -12.15
CA ASP A 478 -6.08 12.44 -12.83
C ASP A 478 -6.89 13.66 -12.34
N ILE A 479 -6.48 14.30 -11.24
CA ILE A 479 -7.15 15.47 -10.68
C ILE A 479 -7.19 16.58 -11.73
N ARG A 480 -8.40 17.07 -12.04
CA ARG A 480 -8.62 18.04 -13.13
C ARG A 480 -8.08 19.42 -12.76
N ARG A 481 -8.29 19.87 -11.53
CA ARG A 481 -7.83 21.16 -11.00
C ARG A 481 -7.19 20.96 -9.62
N PRO A 482 -5.96 20.41 -9.52
CA PRO A 482 -5.32 20.16 -8.23
C PRO A 482 -5.00 21.46 -7.48
N PRO A 483 -4.78 21.40 -6.16
CA PRO A 483 -4.32 22.56 -5.40
C PRO A 483 -3.07 23.21 -5.99
N GLY A 484 -3.03 24.54 -5.95
CA GLY A 484 -1.88 25.33 -6.36
C GLY A 484 -0.80 25.41 -5.27
N ASP A 485 0.43 25.71 -5.67
CA ASP A 485 1.56 25.89 -4.74
C ASP A 485 1.46 27.12 -3.82
N GLY A 486 0.53 28.04 -4.12
CA GLY A 486 0.29 29.27 -3.37
C GLY A 486 1.42 30.30 -3.42
N THR A 487 2.40 30.13 -4.33
CA THR A 487 3.57 31.01 -4.42
C THR A 487 3.43 32.09 -5.49
N SER A 488 2.47 31.95 -6.41
CA SER A 488 2.30 32.87 -7.54
C SER A 488 1.39 34.04 -7.19
N GLY A 489 1.95 35.26 -7.20
CA GLY A 489 1.18 36.50 -6.98
C GLY A 489 0.09 36.77 -8.04
N GLY A 490 0.07 36.03 -9.16
CA GLY A 490 -0.93 36.14 -10.23
C GLY A 490 -2.14 35.21 -10.09
N GLY A 491 -2.32 34.53 -8.95
CA GLY A 491 -3.41 33.58 -8.72
C GLY A 491 -3.25 32.24 -9.45
N TYR A 492 -4.28 31.39 -9.36
CA TYR A 492 -4.21 29.96 -9.75
C TYR A 492 -3.71 29.73 -11.19
N ALA A 493 -4.07 30.59 -12.15
CA ALA A 493 -3.66 30.44 -13.55
C ALA A 493 -2.13 30.48 -13.76
N SER A 494 -1.41 31.13 -12.85
CA SER A 494 0.07 31.20 -12.87
C SER A 494 0.74 30.24 -11.88
N SER A 495 -0.04 29.55 -11.04
CA SER A 495 0.47 28.62 -10.04
C SER A 495 0.93 27.31 -10.65
N LYS A 496 1.93 26.69 -10.03
CA LYS A 496 2.19 25.26 -10.25
C LYS A 496 1.20 24.45 -9.42
N VAL A 497 0.89 23.22 -9.87
CA VAL A 497 -0.13 22.36 -9.24
C VAL A 497 0.47 21.10 -8.63
N THR A 498 -0.06 20.69 -7.48
CA THR A 498 0.41 19.53 -6.71
C THR A 498 -0.15 18.23 -7.30
N ARG A 499 0.75 17.34 -7.74
CA ARG A 499 0.37 16.05 -8.37
C ARG A 499 1.15 14.86 -7.84
N ASP A 500 2.07 15.10 -6.93
CA ASP A 500 2.92 14.08 -6.28
C ASP A 500 2.69 14.10 -4.78
N ALA A 501 2.83 12.93 -4.17
CA ALA A 501 2.80 12.77 -2.72
C ALA A 501 4.18 12.40 -2.20
N VAL A 502 4.51 12.90 -1.02
CA VAL A 502 5.68 12.49 -0.23
C VAL A 502 5.22 11.92 1.11
N LEU A 503 6.09 11.17 1.78
CA LEU A 503 5.88 10.78 3.17
C LEU A 503 5.71 12.03 4.04
N GLN A 504 4.71 12.02 4.91
CA GLN A 504 4.55 13.01 5.97
C GLN A 504 4.44 12.33 7.33
N LEU A 505 5.29 12.76 8.26
CA LEU A 505 5.32 12.23 9.61
C LEU A 505 4.12 12.77 10.40
N ALA A 506 3.09 11.94 10.60
CA ALA A 506 1.88 12.29 11.33
C ALA A 506 1.76 11.47 12.63
N MET A 507 1.69 12.16 13.78
CA MET A 507 1.38 11.56 15.08
C MET A 507 0.04 12.08 15.58
N ASN A 508 -0.99 11.24 15.45
CA ASN A 508 -2.35 11.58 15.83
C ASN A 508 -2.70 10.96 17.19
N ARG A 509 -3.34 11.77 18.05
CA ARG A 509 -3.87 11.34 19.35
C ARG A 509 -5.38 11.21 19.25
N ILE A 510 -5.91 10.05 19.61
CA ILE A 510 -7.34 9.76 19.62
C ILE A 510 -7.74 9.53 21.09
N PRO A 511 -8.55 10.39 21.70
CA PRO A 511 -8.92 10.24 23.11
C PRO A 511 -9.78 8.98 23.29
N LEU A 512 -9.45 8.18 24.31
CA LEU A 512 -10.19 6.96 24.64
C LEU A 512 -11.28 7.21 25.67
N ARG A 513 -11.09 8.22 26.54
CA ARG A 513 -12.07 8.60 27.56
C ARG A 513 -13.31 9.23 26.91
N ASP A 514 -14.48 8.89 27.41
CA ASP A 514 -15.71 9.58 27.03
C ASP A 514 -15.79 10.93 27.73
N TYR A 515 -15.49 12.01 27.01
CA TYR A 515 -15.70 13.39 27.47
C TYR A 515 -17.12 13.90 27.19
N GLY A 516 -17.99 13.06 26.63
CA GLY A 516 -19.33 13.40 26.21
C GLY A 516 -19.41 13.89 24.76
N LEU A 517 -20.63 14.28 24.40
CA LEU A 517 -20.99 14.85 23.10
C LEU A 517 -21.53 16.27 23.29
N VAL A 518 -21.24 17.16 22.33
CA VAL A 518 -21.81 18.51 22.32
C VAL A 518 -23.31 18.47 22.08
N SER A 519 -23.99 19.47 22.63
CA SER A 519 -25.42 19.71 22.40
C SER A 519 -25.69 20.70 21.26
N SER A 520 -24.68 21.49 20.88
CA SER A 520 -24.73 22.46 19.79
C SER A 520 -23.36 22.64 19.14
N LEU A 521 -23.36 23.14 17.89
CA LEU A 521 -22.16 23.34 17.08
C LEU A 521 -21.07 24.16 17.79
N THR A 522 -21.47 25.27 18.42
CA THR A 522 -20.55 26.25 19.02
C THR A 522 -20.15 25.92 20.45
N GLU A 523 -20.57 24.77 20.99
CA GLU A 523 -20.08 24.31 22.30
C GLU A 523 -18.59 23.95 22.21
N ASN A 524 -18.13 23.42 21.07
CA ASN A 524 -16.73 23.23 20.78
C ASN A 524 -16.09 24.54 20.32
N THR A 525 -14.94 24.91 20.89
CA THR A 525 -14.27 26.18 20.60
C THR A 525 -13.04 25.95 19.74
N PHE A 526 -12.96 26.65 18.61
CA PHE A 526 -11.82 26.60 17.70
C PHE A 526 -10.89 27.78 17.90
N VAL A 527 -9.58 27.52 17.95
CA VAL A 527 -8.55 28.59 17.86
C VAL A 527 -8.69 29.32 16.51
N LYS A 528 -8.89 28.54 15.45
CA LYS A 528 -9.20 28.99 14.10
C LYS A 528 -10.05 27.93 13.42
N SER A 529 -11.20 28.30 12.86
CA SER A 529 -12.06 27.39 12.10
C SER A 529 -11.94 27.68 10.60
N LEU A 530 -12.38 26.76 9.74
CA LEU A 530 -12.45 27.02 8.30
C LEU A 530 -13.26 28.27 7.98
N LEU A 531 -14.38 28.49 8.69
CA LEU A 531 -15.20 29.69 8.53
C LEU A 531 -14.40 30.98 8.82
N SER A 532 -13.68 31.03 9.96
CA SER A 532 -12.94 32.22 10.34
C SER A 532 -11.65 32.41 9.54
N ASP A 533 -10.99 31.33 9.10
CA ASP A 533 -9.82 31.36 8.23
C ASP A 533 -10.15 31.82 6.81
N GLY A 534 -11.22 31.27 6.23
CA GLY A 534 -11.71 31.63 4.91
C GLY A 534 -12.35 33.02 4.84
N LYS A 535 -12.47 33.74 5.97
CA LYS A 535 -13.09 35.07 6.08
C LYS A 535 -14.50 35.11 5.47
N SER A 536 -15.23 34.01 5.58
CA SER A 536 -16.58 33.89 5.04
C SER A 536 -17.61 34.53 5.97
N SER A 537 -18.62 35.18 5.40
CA SER A 537 -19.78 35.72 6.13
C SER A 537 -20.91 34.70 6.31
N ALA A 538 -20.72 33.45 5.86
CA ALA A 538 -21.71 32.39 6.00
C ALA A 538 -21.97 32.06 7.49
N ALA A 539 -23.20 31.62 7.79
CA ALA A 539 -23.52 31.11 9.12
C ALA A 539 -22.72 29.83 9.42
N PRO A 540 -22.30 29.61 10.68
CA PRO A 540 -21.63 28.38 11.07
C PRO A 540 -22.57 27.17 10.89
N ASN A 541 -22.04 26.10 10.33
CA ASN A 541 -22.71 24.81 10.14
C ASN A 541 -21.70 23.66 10.30
N THR A 542 -22.18 22.43 10.18
CA THR A 542 -21.38 21.20 10.39
C THR A 542 -20.27 20.96 9.37
N PHE A 543 -20.18 21.77 8.31
CA PHE A 543 -19.10 21.71 7.33
C PHE A 543 -18.05 22.80 7.56
N ASN A 544 -18.47 24.06 7.78
CA ASN A 544 -17.56 25.20 7.86
C ASN A 544 -17.07 25.50 9.29
N TYR A 545 -17.75 25.00 10.32
CA TYR A 545 -17.29 25.09 11.71
C TYR A 545 -16.43 23.87 12.06
N ALA A 546 -15.29 23.80 11.37
CA ALA A 546 -14.36 22.68 11.35
C ALA A 546 -12.91 23.15 11.48
N SER A 547 -12.01 22.21 11.77
CA SER A 547 -10.56 22.46 11.83
C SER A 547 -10.03 22.97 10.48
N THR A 548 -9.03 23.84 10.48
CA THR A 548 -8.35 24.26 9.23
C THR A 548 -7.37 23.20 8.69
N SER A 549 -7.23 22.08 9.37
CA SER A 549 -6.32 20.97 9.03
C SER A 549 -6.99 19.63 9.35
N THR A 550 -6.22 18.63 9.77
CA THR A 550 -6.68 17.29 10.15
C THR A 550 -7.90 17.33 11.05
N ASN A 551 -8.94 16.64 10.61
CA ASN A 551 -10.21 16.46 11.31
C ASN A 551 -10.36 15.04 11.88
N GLY A 552 -9.67 14.09 11.27
CA GLY A 552 -9.62 12.69 11.70
C GLY A 552 -8.44 11.95 11.08
N ILE A 553 -8.36 10.66 11.34
CA ILE A 553 -7.32 9.77 10.83
C ILE A 553 -7.97 8.47 10.37
N ALA A 554 -7.62 8.02 9.16
CA ALA A 554 -8.09 6.75 8.61
C ALA A 554 -7.20 5.58 9.05
N PHE A 555 -7.70 4.35 8.93
CA PHE A 555 -6.99 3.13 9.36
C PHE A 555 -5.71 2.87 8.55
N ASP A 556 -5.64 3.35 7.31
CA ASP A 556 -4.44 3.30 6.47
C ASP A 556 -3.37 4.32 6.91
N GLY A 557 -3.69 5.20 7.87
CA GLY A 557 -2.79 6.22 8.40
C GLY A 557 -2.81 7.54 7.64
N VAL A 558 -3.72 7.71 6.67
CA VAL A 558 -3.92 8.98 5.98
C VAL A 558 -4.85 9.89 6.79
N GLU A 559 -4.44 11.14 6.96
CA GLU A 559 -5.25 12.16 7.62
C GLU A 559 -6.53 12.46 6.84
N ILE A 560 -7.64 12.68 7.56
CA ILE A 560 -8.93 13.06 7.00
C ILE A 560 -9.13 14.54 7.29
N TYR A 561 -9.27 15.35 6.25
CA TYR A 561 -9.55 16.78 6.34
C TYR A 561 -11.07 17.01 6.19
N PRO A 562 -11.57 18.20 6.55
CA PRO A 562 -12.98 18.54 6.31
C PRO A 562 -13.34 18.45 4.83
N ALA A 563 -14.61 18.19 4.52
CA ALA A 563 -15.07 18.09 3.13
C ALA A 563 -14.93 19.41 2.33
N MET A 564 -14.92 20.53 3.04
CA MET A 564 -14.65 21.86 2.48
C MET A 564 -13.15 22.17 2.47
N ASN A 565 -12.71 22.82 1.39
CA ASN A 565 -11.37 23.39 1.29
C ASN A 565 -11.25 24.73 2.07
N ASN A 566 -10.05 25.30 2.07
CA ASN A 566 -9.72 26.55 2.77
C ASN A 566 -10.43 27.81 2.20
N THR A 567 -11.09 27.69 1.04
CA THR A 567 -11.96 28.74 0.49
C THR A 567 -13.43 28.56 0.90
N VAL A 568 -13.71 27.63 1.82
CA VAL A 568 -15.06 27.29 2.32
C VAL A 568 -15.97 26.77 1.21
N ASN A 569 -15.40 26.07 0.23
CA ASN A 569 -16.11 25.38 -0.85
C ASN A 569 -15.89 23.87 -0.74
N GLN A 570 -16.88 23.07 -1.13
CA GLN A 570 -16.72 21.62 -1.18
C GLN A 570 -15.61 21.24 -2.18
N SER A 571 -14.69 20.36 -1.77
CA SER A 571 -13.53 19.96 -2.60
C SER A 571 -13.94 19.20 -3.88
N GLN A 572 -15.13 18.58 -3.88
CA GLN A 572 -15.71 17.82 -4.98
C GLN A 572 -16.06 18.70 -6.20
N PRO A 573 -16.95 19.71 -6.11
CA PRO A 573 -17.24 20.61 -7.23
C PRO A 573 -16.04 21.47 -7.65
N ALA A 574 -15.03 21.65 -6.79
CA ALA A 574 -13.78 22.32 -7.15
C ALA A 574 -12.86 21.48 -8.07
N ALA A 575 -13.19 20.19 -8.27
CA ALA A 575 -12.40 19.21 -9.03
C ALA A 575 -10.95 19.04 -8.52
N GLU A 576 -10.79 19.18 -7.20
CA GLU A 576 -9.51 19.20 -6.48
C GLU A 576 -9.07 17.84 -5.94
N ILE A 577 -9.92 16.81 -6.05
CA ILE A 577 -9.67 15.47 -5.49
C ILE A 577 -9.65 14.40 -6.57
N CYS A 578 -9.00 13.28 -6.28
CA CYS A 578 -8.95 12.13 -7.17
C CYS A 578 -10.12 11.16 -6.93
N SER A 579 -10.17 10.07 -7.71
CA SER A 579 -11.25 9.07 -7.66
C SER A 579 -11.42 8.39 -6.29
N ILE A 580 -10.37 8.35 -5.46
CA ILE A 580 -10.45 7.78 -4.10
C ILE A 580 -10.72 8.84 -3.02
N GLY A 581 -10.98 10.09 -3.42
CA GLY A 581 -11.36 11.17 -2.51
C GLY A 581 -10.19 11.85 -1.81
N VAL A 582 -8.95 11.72 -2.31
CA VAL A 582 -7.76 12.37 -1.74
C VAL A 582 -7.22 13.48 -2.64
N HIS A 583 -6.44 14.37 -2.05
CA HIS A 583 -5.47 15.17 -2.78
C HIS A 583 -4.21 15.41 -1.95
N VAL A 584 -3.34 16.29 -2.42
CA VAL A 584 -2.15 16.74 -1.71
C VAL A 584 -2.12 18.26 -1.59
N GLY A 585 -1.79 18.75 -0.39
CA GLY A 585 -1.56 20.18 -0.15
C GLY A 585 -0.18 20.65 -0.66
N GLN A 586 0.17 21.90 -0.37
CA GLN A 586 1.46 22.50 -0.78
C GLN A 586 2.68 21.73 -0.25
N GLY A 587 2.58 21.12 0.93
CA GLY A 587 3.61 20.25 1.50
C GLY A 587 3.66 18.84 0.90
N MET A 588 2.89 18.56 -0.15
CA MET A 588 2.75 17.25 -0.82
C MET A 588 2.29 16.10 0.10
N GLY A 589 1.63 16.46 1.20
CA GLY A 589 1.01 15.51 2.14
C GLY A 589 -0.35 15.06 1.66
N LEU A 590 -0.53 13.74 1.55
CA LEU A 590 -1.76 13.13 1.11
C LEU A 590 -2.78 13.13 2.25
N HIS A 591 -4.02 13.51 1.94
CA HIS A 591 -5.13 13.50 2.89
C HIS A 591 -6.48 13.33 2.19
N TYR A 592 -7.44 12.72 2.87
CA TYR A 592 -8.81 12.51 2.40
C TYR A 592 -9.67 13.76 2.58
N HIS A 593 -10.59 13.98 1.64
CA HIS A 593 -11.67 14.99 1.69
C HIS A 593 -13.05 14.37 1.47
N ALA A 594 -13.12 13.22 0.80
CA ALA A 594 -14.38 12.62 0.35
C ALA A 594 -14.34 11.09 0.42
N ASP A 595 -15.53 10.49 0.42
CA ASP A 595 -15.66 9.04 0.31
C ASP A 595 -15.60 8.59 -1.15
N GLY A 596 -14.45 8.05 -1.56
CA GLY A 596 -14.28 7.50 -2.91
C GLY A 596 -15.16 6.29 -3.22
N PHE A 597 -15.53 5.49 -2.22
CA PHE A 597 -16.30 4.26 -2.45
C PHE A 597 -17.73 4.54 -2.86
N SER A 598 -18.38 5.53 -2.23
CA SER A 598 -19.72 5.94 -2.62
C SER A 598 -19.76 6.64 -3.99
N ALA A 599 -18.68 7.27 -4.41
CA ALA A 599 -18.57 7.93 -5.71
C ALA A 599 -18.24 6.95 -6.85
N LEU A 600 -17.35 5.98 -6.61
CA LEU A 600 -16.93 4.98 -7.58
C LEU A 600 -16.59 3.66 -6.91
N ASN A 601 -17.48 2.69 -7.10
CA ASN A 601 -17.25 1.33 -6.62
C ASN A 601 -16.36 0.54 -7.60
N ASN A 602 -15.04 0.73 -7.49
CA ASN A 602 -14.04 0.03 -8.30
C ASN A 602 -13.23 -1.03 -7.52
N GLY A 603 -13.55 -1.24 -6.24
CA GLY A 603 -12.86 -2.19 -5.36
C GLY A 603 -11.51 -1.71 -4.81
N LEU A 604 -11.14 -0.43 -5.03
CA LEU A 604 -9.82 0.12 -4.72
C LEU A 604 -9.89 1.41 -3.89
N SER A 605 -11.05 1.71 -3.30
CA SER A 605 -11.24 2.82 -2.36
C SER A 605 -10.73 2.45 -0.96
N LEU A 606 -10.79 3.40 -0.01
CA LEU A 606 -10.41 3.18 1.40
C LEU A 606 -11.09 1.94 1.99
N TYR A 607 -12.37 1.72 1.62
CA TYR A 607 -13.16 0.53 1.88
C TYR A 607 -14.00 0.18 0.66
N ASN A 608 -14.50 -1.05 0.58
CA ASN A 608 -15.19 -1.57 -0.60
C ASN A 608 -16.35 -2.51 -0.23
N SER A 609 -17.19 -2.87 -1.20
CA SER A 609 -18.37 -3.73 -0.98
C SER A 609 -18.01 -5.09 -0.39
N ASP A 610 -16.86 -5.65 -0.76
CA ASP A 610 -16.40 -6.95 -0.26
C ASP A 610 -16.15 -6.95 1.24
N ASP A 611 -15.87 -5.79 1.84
CA ASP A 611 -15.62 -5.64 3.27
C ASP A 611 -16.90 -5.84 4.11
N TYR A 612 -18.08 -5.95 3.50
CA TYR A 612 -19.36 -6.20 4.19
C TYR A 612 -19.67 -7.70 4.35
N THR A 613 -18.89 -8.57 3.70
CA THR A 613 -19.18 -10.02 3.67
C THR A 613 -19.01 -10.66 5.05
N GLY A 614 -20.07 -11.25 5.57
CA GLY A 614 -20.06 -11.94 6.87
C GLY A 614 -20.01 -10.98 8.08
N LYS A 615 -20.41 -9.72 7.88
CA LYS A 615 -20.36 -8.66 8.88
C LYS A 615 -21.76 -8.21 9.28
N THR A 616 -21.90 -7.67 10.48
CA THR A 616 -23.18 -7.21 11.03
C THR A 616 -23.28 -5.69 11.12
N HIS A 617 -22.19 -4.97 10.86
CA HIS A 617 -22.09 -3.52 10.85
C HIS A 617 -21.10 -3.09 9.74
N PRO A 618 -21.16 -1.85 9.21
CA PRO A 618 -20.14 -1.35 8.29
C PRO A 618 -18.71 -1.37 8.88
N PRO A 619 -17.65 -1.35 8.04
CA PRO A 619 -16.26 -1.41 8.50
C PRO A 619 -15.85 -0.15 9.27
N LEU A 620 -14.98 -0.30 10.27
CA LEU A 620 -14.34 0.79 11.01
C LEU A 620 -13.23 1.41 10.15
N LEU A 621 -13.45 2.63 9.68
CA LEU A 621 -12.56 3.35 8.77
C LEU A 621 -11.52 4.20 9.48
N GLY A 622 -11.80 4.69 10.70
CA GLY A 622 -10.98 5.71 11.33
C GLY A 622 -11.62 6.29 12.59
N PHE A 623 -11.11 7.47 12.99
CA PHE A 623 -11.66 8.28 14.07
C PHE A 623 -11.61 9.76 13.70
N GLY A 624 -12.60 10.52 14.16
CA GLY A 624 -12.41 11.95 14.36
C GLY A 624 -11.40 12.20 15.47
N LEU A 625 -10.67 13.33 15.42
CA LEU A 625 -9.73 13.69 16.49
C LEU A 625 -10.41 13.97 17.84
N ASP A 626 -11.74 14.14 17.83
CA ASP A 626 -12.61 14.19 19.00
C ASP A 626 -12.86 12.84 19.69
N GLY A 627 -12.29 11.76 19.15
CA GLY A 627 -12.38 10.39 19.67
C GLY A 627 -13.56 9.59 19.18
N VAL A 628 -14.42 10.15 18.32
CA VAL A 628 -15.59 9.44 17.79
C VAL A 628 -15.16 8.55 16.61
N ALA A 629 -15.54 7.28 16.67
CA ALA A 629 -15.25 6.30 15.63
C ALA A 629 -15.97 6.65 14.32
N LEU A 630 -15.31 6.38 13.19
CA LEU A 630 -15.85 6.56 11.84
C LEU A 630 -16.02 5.18 11.18
N PHE A 631 -17.23 4.87 10.75
CA PHE A 631 -17.57 3.66 10.03
C PHE A 631 -17.92 3.92 8.55
N GLY A 632 -17.88 2.87 7.73
CA GLY A 632 -18.29 2.92 6.33
C GLY A 632 -19.79 3.15 6.17
N LYS A 633 -20.23 3.51 4.96
CA LYS A 633 -21.65 3.76 4.71
C LYS A 633 -22.51 2.50 4.85
N TYR A 634 -23.76 2.66 5.23
CA TYR A 634 -24.72 1.58 5.02
C TYR A 634 -24.96 1.34 3.53
N LEU A 635 -25.06 0.06 3.15
CA LEU A 635 -25.38 -0.38 1.81
C LEU A 635 -26.81 -0.93 1.79
N ALA A 636 -27.59 -0.56 0.77
CA ALA A 636 -28.95 -1.09 0.61
C ALA A 636 -28.98 -2.63 0.51
N ALA A 637 -27.94 -3.23 -0.07
CA ALA A 637 -27.78 -4.69 -0.14
C ALA A 637 -27.49 -5.35 1.24
N ASN A 638 -27.21 -4.56 2.27
CA ASN A 638 -26.88 -5.01 3.62
C ASN A 638 -27.85 -4.40 4.66
N SER A 639 -29.12 -4.25 4.30
CA SER A 639 -30.15 -3.63 5.17
C SER A 639 -30.44 -4.38 6.47
N SER A 640 -29.91 -5.60 6.64
CA SER A 640 -29.98 -6.38 7.88
C SER A 640 -28.89 -6.03 8.90
N MET A 641 -27.94 -5.14 8.55
CA MET A 641 -26.93 -4.68 9.51
C MET A 641 -27.58 -3.88 10.63
N ILE A 642 -27.09 -4.07 11.84
CA ILE A 642 -27.56 -3.31 13.01
C ILE A 642 -27.33 -1.81 12.75
N GLY A 643 -28.23 -0.95 13.22
CA GLY A 643 -28.19 0.50 12.96
C GLY A 643 -28.68 0.97 11.59
N TYR A 644 -28.90 0.09 10.60
CA TYR A 644 -29.27 0.48 9.23
C TYR A 644 -30.47 1.44 9.16
N SER A 645 -31.49 1.20 9.98
CA SER A 645 -32.73 2.00 10.00
C SER A 645 -32.67 3.21 10.94
N VAL A 646 -31.54 3.45 11.60
CA VAL A 646 -31.34 4.59 12.50
C VAL A 646 -30.77 5.75 11.69
N ALA A 647 -31.53 6.85 11.59
CA ALA A 647 -31.10 8.01 10.82
C ALA A 647 -29.81 8.63 11.40
N LEU A 648 -28.94 9.10 10.50
CA LEU A 648 -27.79 9.92 10.87
C LEU A 648 -28.27 11.33 11.29
N ASP A 649 -27.64 11.90 12.31
CA ASP A 649 -27.85 13.27 12.73
C ASP A 649 -27.12 14.27 11.82
N GLU A 650 -27.19 15.56 12.16
CA GLU A 650 -26.56 16.63 11.41
C GLU A 650 -25.02 16.55 11.35
N TYR A 651 -24.37 15.79 12.23
CA TYR A 651 -22.94 15.55 12.21
C TYR A 651 -22.56 14.32 11.38
N GLY A 652 -23.56 13.59 10.85
CA GLY A 652 -23.36 12.38 10.07
C GLY A 652 -23.11 11.14 10.92
N GLY A 653 -23.64 11.10 12.15
CA GLY A 653 -23.50 9.96 13.04
C GLY A 653 -24.79 9.56 13.74
N HIS A 654 -24.76 8.45 14.47
CA HIS A 654 -25.87 7.97 15.27
C HIS A 654 -25.40 7.05 16.40
N ASP A 655 -26.32 6.64 17.27
CA ASP A 655 -26.09 5.65 18.33
C ASP A 655 -27.18 4.57 18.27
N HIS A 656 -26.79 3.32 18.44
CA HIS A 656 -27.66 2.16 18.44
C HIS A 656 -26.95 0.93 19.03
N ASP A 657 -27.73 -0.06 19.47
CA ASP A 657 -27.29 -1.42 19.82
C ASP A 657 -26.09 -1.50 20.81
N GLY A 658 -25.90 -0.46 21.63
CA GLY A 658 -24.82 -0.39 22.62
C GLY A 658 -23.42 -0.18 22.03
N ILE A 659 -23.30 0.15 20.75
CA ILE A 659 -22.01 0.53 20.13
C ILE A 659 -21.54 1.89 20.67
N GLY A 660 -22.47 2.77 21.04
CA GLY A 660 -22.20 4.17 21.39
C GLY A 660 -22.17 5.04 20.14
N TYR A 661 -22.36 6.36 20.30
CA TYR A 661 -22.40 7.29 19.17
C TYR A 661 -21.17 7.18 18.26
N HIS A 662 -21.36 7.10 16.95
CA HIS A 662 -20.30 7.02 15.95
C HIS A 662 -20.72 7.65 14.61
N TYR A 663 -19.73 8.10 13.83
CA TYR A 663 -19.94 8.64 12.48
C TYR A 663 -20.05 7.53 11.45
N HIS A 664 -20.74 7.84 10.35
CA HIS A 664 -20.71 7.05 9.14
C HIS A 664 -20.30 7.89 7.93
N ALA A 665 -19.53 7.29 7.04
CA ALA A 665 -19.48 7.76 5.66
C ALA A 665 -20.90 7.73 5.07
N HIS A 666 -21.28 8.75 4.30
CA HIS A 666 -22.64 8.90 3.78
C HIS A 666 -22.68 9.79 2.55
N THR A 667 -23.87 9.93 1.96
CA THR A 667 -24.09 10.74 0.76
C THR A 667 -25.22 11.71 0.95
N GLU A 668 -25.12 12.89 0.37
CA GLU A 668 -26.15 13.93 0.46
C GLU A 668 -26.39 14.60 -0.89
N ALA A 669 -27.59 15.11 -1.11
CA ALA A 669 -27.85 15.94 -2.28
C ALA A 669 -27.19 17.31 -2.11
N ALA A 670 -26.48 17.78 -3.14
CA ALA A 670 -25.82 19.07 -3.14
C ALA A 670 -25.97 19.78 -4.50
N VAL A 671 -25.64 21.07 -4.51
CA VAL A 671 -25.66 21.92 -5.71
C VAL A 671 -24.30 22.58 -5.85
N SER A 672 -23.70 22.46 -7.04
CA SER A 672 -22.39 23.04 -7.33
C SER A 672 -22.45 24.57 -7.46
N PRO A 673 -21.31 25.28 -7.47
CA PRO A 673 -21.27 26.72 -7.73
C PRO A 673 -21.91 27.14 -9.06
N LEU A 674 -21.96 26.26 -10.07
CA LEU A 674 -22.64 26.52 -11.34
C LEU A 674 -24.12 26.06 -11.35
N GLY A 675 -24.68 25.72 -10.19
CA GLY A 675 -26.09 25.35 -10.07
C GLY A 675 -26.42 23.92 -10.49
N LYS A 676 -25.43 23.02 -10.67
CA LYS A 676 -25.68 21.64 -11.05
C LYS A 676 -25.94 20.77 -9.82
N ALA A 677 -27.01 19.99 -9.86
CA ALA A 677 -27.26 18.98 -8.84
C ALA A 677 -26.21 17.86 -8.93
N TYR A 678 -25.69 17.43 -7.79
CA TYR A 678 -24.75 16.32 -7.68
C TYR A 678 -24.90 15.62 -6.32
N THR A 679 -24.29 14.44 -6.19
CA THR A 679 -24.23 13.72 -4.91
C THR A 679 -22.93 14.09 -4.19
N LEU A 680 -23.03 14.66 -3.00
CA LEU A 680 -21.89 14.89 -2.12
C LEU A 680 -21.54 13.60 -1.38
N HIS A 681 -20.29 13.14 -1.50
CA HIS A 681 -19.81 11.88 -0.89
C HIS A 681 -18.90 12.15 0.31
N LEU A 682 -19.35 11.82 1.53
CA LEU A 682 -18.73 12.29 2.78
C LEU A 682 -18.06 11.15 3.55
N LEU A 683 -16.80 11.35 3.95
CA LEU A 683 -16.17 10.56 5.03
C LEU A 683 -16.49 11.19 6.39
N LEU A 684 -16.20 12.48 6.53
CA LEU A 684 -16.57 13.32 7.66
C LEU A 684 -17.09 14.65 7.11
N ARG A 685 -18.07 15.25 7.78
CA ARG A 685 -18.56 16.59 7.40
C ARG A 685 -17.51 17.67 7.68
N GLY A 686 -17.11 17.79 8.94
CA GLY A 686 -16.14 18.80 9.38
C GLY A 686 -16.23 19.07 10.88
N ALA A 687 -17.43 19.35 11.39
CA ALA A 687 -17.61 19.61 12.81
C ALA A 687 -17.47 18.33 13.66
N TRP A 688 -16.88 18.47 14.85
CA TRP A 688 -16.79 17.41 15.84
C TRP A 688 -18.01 17.40 16.76
N ARG A 689 -18.56 16.21 16.97
CA ARG A 689 -19.62 15.90 17.93
C ARG A 689 -19.05 15.63 19.33
N GLY A 690 -17.86 15.05 19.45
CA GLY A 690 -17.19 14.86 20.74
C GLY A 690 -16.83 16.21 21.38
N LYS A 691 -16.91 16.32 22.71
CA LYS A 691 -16.54 17.55 23.44
C LYS A 691 -15.02 17.74 23.46
N ILE A 692 -14.51 18.54 22.52
CA ILE A 692 -13.05 18.73 22.39
C ILE A 692 -12.45 19.64 23.45
N ASN A 693 -13.25 20.57 23.99
CA ASN A 693 -12.79 21.54 24.98
C ASN A 693 -12.34 20.89 26.30
N SER A 694 -12.80 19.68 26.59
CA SER A 694 -12.45 18.92 27.79
C SER A 694 -11.27 17.97 27.58
N ILE A 695 -10.77 17.82 26.34
CA ILE A 695 -9.62 16.98 26.04
C ILE A 695 -8.34 17.78 26.36
N PRO A 696 -7.46 17.27 27.22
CA PRO A 696 -6.27 18.00 27.60
C PRO A 696 -5.32 18.16 26.41
N SER A 697 -4.78 19.37 26.27
CA SER A 697 -3.82 19.71 25.21
C SER A 697 -4.33 19.39 23.80
N PHE A 698 -5.64 19.48 23.54
CA PHE A 698 -6.23 19.17 22.23
C PHE A 698 -5.60 19.98 21.10
N TRP A 699 -5.45 21.29 21.28
CA TRP A 699 -4.84 22.21 20.32
C TRP A 699 -3.30 22.25 20.38
N SER A 700 -2.67 21.48 21.27
CA SER A 700 -1.22 21.49 21.39
C SER A 700 -0.57 20.73 20.25
N ASN A 701 0.30 21.44 19.52
CA ASN A 701 1.15 20.89 18.47
C ASN A 701 2.50 20.36 19.01
N ASP A 702 2.63 20.20 20.33
CA ASP A 702 3.88 19.73 20.93
C ASP A 702 4.13 18.26 20.55
N LYS A 703 5.17 18.06 19.71
CA LYS A 703 5.65 16.75 19.29
C LYS A 703 6.21 15.91 20.43
N LYS A 704 6.42 16.51 21.61
CA LYS A 704 6.81 15.85 22.86
C LYS A 704 5.80 16.09 23.99
N SER A 705 4.52 16.20 23.64
CA SER A 705 3.45 16.27 24.65
C SER A 705 3.52 15.07 25.59
N THR A 706 3.39 15.30 26.90
CA THR A 706 3.32 14.23 27.92
C THR A 706 2.27 13.18 27.54
N TYR A 707 1.12 13.57 26.98
CA TYR A 707 0.04 12.67 26.58
C TYR A 707 0.38 11.73 25.41
N LEU A 708 1.48 11.98 24.68
CA LEU A 708 2.07 11.05 23.72
C LEU A 708 2.97 10.00 24.39
N GLY A 709 3.24 10.13 25.69
CA GLY A 709 4.04 9.20 26.48
C GLY A 709 5.55 9.45 26.42
N PHE A 710 5.96 10.69 26.11
CA PHE A 710 7.36 11.18 26.15
C PHE A 710 7.83 11.52 27.56
#